data_AF-A0A8S3R5I3-F1
#
_entry.id   AF-A0A8S3R5I3-F1
#
_cell.length_a   1.000
_cell.length_b   1.000
_cell.length_c   1.000
_cell.angle_alpha   90.00
_cell.angle_beta   90.00
_cell.angle_gamma   90.00
#
_symmetry.space_group_name_H-M   'P 1'
#
loop_
_entity.id
_entity.type
_entity.pdbx_description
1 polymer ?
#
loop_
_entity_poly.entity_id
_entity_poly.type
_entity_poly.pdbx_seq_one_letter_code
_entity_poly.pdbx_strand_id
1 'polypeptide(L)'
;MTFFHTAIGVDEILNGQQLSNRLKEIKRGVGVDHMQIRSSISSSLSELKKRLDIVAEKVLDKENSFSKTSSLPPCCRSSPSYQYDPKFRKEVNFDTACVIKSSLADNEALFPPADIGVTMKNKYENNKNILWQHYSTIEGTSIIYPATNWTRCSDFDPRWRPEFSATASPRPKDIVIVIASTRSMKDPSSVPNKHKLVVAKEAAHAVINTLNPNDRVSAISFNSDVRREPGCYSDMLAFATKQNMKTVKEFVSLIPDSTINDQNFEKALTVAFSYFKSSSNDSVSERDQIILFVTAGEKTKGKDPVEVIRDENMKLQNRVVVFTYLLGPGSTDNPKKQLREMAEQIQSNTSYGSVRIGQYKNLDNLQTLAIDMSTFYLHLRKPSVDPIYTVPYVDPFSGIGLMTSMCRQVSITQGFNGVACTDVKVSELLKDVEYFEEGNSSYAFMIDKTGRTIVHPLLPDPTYLQTDPVLVDITTLERSPGSDNIMSSIKSGLSGNKTLLTYFTIPRGNLINDGTSFRIVNATFYWSPVENTDFSICIVLGNEIHSEISESNFPISSEDLKNCFMYHNRSLSVDNFRDCRFNSRRVTLDRTSIKFTPSAFVYPFQYTDKEETAVDIGNYKRFFTSNSGDNPGFQESVRPDV
;
A
#
# COMPACT_ATOMS: atom_id res chain seq x y z
N MET A 1 0.24 11.48 26.46
CA MET A 1 1.13 10.83 27.44
C MET A 1 2.50 11.45 27.25
N THR A 2 2.88 12.40 28.10
CA THR A 2 4.12 13.18 27.97
C THR A 2 5.23 12.38 28.64
N PHE A 3 6.16 11.81 27.87
CA PHE A 3 7.37 11.20 28.42
C PHE A 3 8.27 12.32 28.96
N PHE A 4 8.40 12.40 30.28
CA PHE A 4 9.39 13.25 30.92
C PHE A 4 10.67 12.43 31.11
N HIS A 5 11.70 12.77 30.34
CA HIS A 5 13.08 12.39 30.59
C HIS A 5 13.65 13.28 31.70
N THR A 6 13.17 13.13 32.93
CA THR A 6 13.83 13.76 34.09
C THR A 6 13.55 12.94 35.34
N ALA A 7 14.65 12.61 36.03
CA ALA A 7 14.79 11.90 37.29
C ALA A 7 14.73 10.37 37.20
N ILE A 8 15.86 9.77 36.81
CA ILE A 8 16.67 8.78 37.54
C ILE A 8 17.98 8.60 36.72
N GLY A 9 19.10 8.35 37.39
CA GLY A 9 20.48 8.45 36.88
C GLY A 9 20.68 7.93 35.45
N VAL A 10 21.15 8.84 34.58
CA VAL A 10 21.46 8.57 33.17
C VAL A 10 22.54 7.48 33.03
N ASP A 11 23.41 7.32 34.03
CA ASP A 11 24.53 6.38 34.00
C ASP A 11 24.14 4.90 34.27
N GLU A 12 23.05 4.62 34.98
CA GLU A 12 22.63 3.23 35.29
C GLU A 12 21.70 2.64 34.21
N ILE A 13 20.87 3.47 33.56
CA ILE A 13 20.03 3.04 32.43
C ILE A 13 20.89 2.75 31.19
N LEU A 14 21.97 3.54 30.99
CA LEU A 14 22.98 3.30 29.96
C LEU A 14 23.65 1.93 30.13
N ASN A 15 23.94 1.51 31.36
CA ASN A 15 24.55 0.21 31.65
C ASN A 15 23.62 -0.98 31.34
N GLY A 16 22.31 -0.86 31.60
CA GLY A 16 21.33 -1.93 31.32
C GLY A 16 21.07 -2.15 29.83
N GLN A 17 20.98 -1.07 29.04
CA GLN A 17 20.87 -1.15 27.58
C GLN A 17 22.15 -1.71 26.94
N GLN A 18 23.32 -1.32 27.46
CA GLN A 18 24.61 -1.89 27.05
C GLN A 18 24.73 -3.38 27.37
N LEU A 19 24.15 -3.85 28.47
CA LEU A 19 24.13 -5.27 28.85
C LEU A 19 23.25 -6.11 27.90
N SER A 20 22.04 -5.63 27.57
CA SER A 20 21.14 -6.30 26.61
C SER A 20 21.74 -6.36 25.20
N ASN A 21 22.41 -5.30 24.77
CA ASN A 21 23.09 -5.25 23.48
C ASN A 21 24.29 -6.22 23.43
N ARG A 22 25.05 -6.41 24.51
CA ARG A 22 26.12 -7.44 24.56
C ARG A 22 25.58 -8.87 24.55
N LEU A 23 24.45 -9.15 25.18
CA LEU A 23 23.84 -10.49 25.15
C LEU A 23 23.40 -10.90 23.73
N LYS A 24 23.05 -9.91 22.90
CA LYS A 24 22.83 -10.10 21.45
C LYS A 24 24.14 -10.35 20.70
N GLU A 25 25.19 -9.58 20.96
CA GLU A 25 26.51 -9.73 20.31
C GLU A 25 27.27 -11.01 20.70
N ILE A 26 27.23 -11.45 21.97
CA ILE A 26 27.99 -12.61 22.47
C ILE A 26 27.44 -13.93 21.92
N LYS A 27 26.13 -14.00 21.58
CA LYS A 27 25.53 -15.20 20.96
C LYS A 27 25.67 -15.24 19.42
N ARG A 28 26.02 -14.15 18.75
CA ARG A 28 26.02 -14.06 17.28
C ARG A 28 27.32 -13.43 16.78
N GLY A 29 28.22 -14.26 16.26
CA GLY A 29 29.43 -13.80 15.56
C GLY A 29 29.10 -12.72 14.52
N VAL A 30 29.95 -11.69 14.48
CA VAL A 30 29.85 -10.40 13.78
C VAL A 30 29.82 -10.54 12.24
N GLY A 31 28.85 -11.29 11.71
CA GLY A 31 28.76 -11.57 10.28
C GLY A 31 27.39 -11.95 9.74
N VAL A 32 26.36 -12.18 10.56
CA VAL A 32 25.06 -12.67 10.07
C VAL A 32 23.89 -12.07 10.84
N ASP A 33 23.40 -10.91 10.39
CA ASP A 33 22.06 -10.43 10.76
C ASP A 33 21.26 -9.98 9.53
N HIS A 34 21.86 -9.22 8.59
CA HIS A 34 21.16 -8.83 7.34
C HIS A 34 20.70 -10.02 6.49
N MET A 35 21.49 -11.10 6.43
CA MET A 35 21.08 -12.35 5.76
C MET A 35 19.94 -13.06 6.51
N GLN A 36 19.91 -12.98 7.84
CA GLN A 36 18.87 -13.58 8.66
C GLN A 36 17.55 -12.82 8.52
N ILE A 37 17.55 -11.48 8.62
CA ILE A 37 16.36 -10.66 8.41
C ILE A 37 15.84 -10.82 6.97
N ARG A 38 16.73 -10.77 5.98
CA ARG A 38 16.38 -11.06 4.58
C ARG A 38 15.72 -12.43 4.46
N SER A 39 16.30 -13.48 5.07
CA SER A 39 15.75 -14.84 5.03
C SER A 39 14.39 -14.95 5.73
N SER A 40 14.21 -14.30 6.88
CA SER A 40 12.96 -14.21 7.64
C SER A 40 11.84 -13.60 6.80
N ILE A 41 12.11 -12.45 6.17
CA ILE A 41 11.14 -11.77 5.30
C ILE A 41 10.84 -12.61 4.06
N SER A 42 11.86 -13.11 3.35
CA SER A 42 11.68 -13.98 2.19
C SER A 42 10.86 -15.22 2.51
N SER A 43 11.08 -15.84 3.69
CA SER A 43 10.32 -17.00 4.16
C SER A 43 8.86 -16.63 4.43
N SER A 44 8.62 -15.52 5.13
CA SER A 44 7.29 -15.00 5.42
C SER A 44 6.50 -14.72 4.13
N LEU A 45 7.13 -14.07 3.16
CA LEU A 45 6.53 -13.78 1.85
C LEU A 45 6.30 -15.04 1.01
N SER A 46 7.22 -16.00 1.04
CA SER A 46 7.04 -17.28 0.35
C SER A 46 5.86 -18.08 0.91
N GLU A 47 5.71 -18.08 2.23
CA GLU A 47 4.60 -18.75 2.91
C GLU A 47 3.26 -18.08 2.60
N LEU A 48 3.22 -16.74 2.55
CA LEU A 48 2.05 -16.00 2.08
C LEU A 48 1.70 -16.38 0.63
N LYS A 49 2.69 -16.41 -0.28
CA LYS A 49 2.51 -16.80 -1.70
C LYS A 49 1.84 -18.17 -1.82
N LYS A 50 2.37 -19.19 -1.13
CA LYS A 50 1.80 -20.55 -1.15
C LYS A 50 0.32 -20.58 -0.77
N ARG A 51 -0.10 -19.76 0.20
CA ARG A 51 -1.51 -19.72 0.64
C ARG A 51 -2.40 -19.06 -0.38
N LEU A 52 -1.95 -17.94 -0.94
CA LEU A 52 -2.65 -17.24 -2.00
C LEU A 52 -2.83 -18.15 -3.22
N ASP A 53 -1.80 -18.92 -3.56
CA ASP A 53 -1.85 -19.88 -4.67
C ASP A 53 -2.94 -20.93 -4.45
N ILE A 54 -3.07 -21.47 -3.24
CA ILE A 54 -4.13 -22.44 -2.91
C ILE A 54 -5.53 -21.82 -3.02
N VAL A 55 -5.71 -20.56 -2.61
CA VAL A 55 -6.99 -19.86 -2.78
C VAL A 55 -7.29 -19.68 -4.26
N ALA A 56 -6.32 -19.24 -5.05
CA ALA A 56 -6.47 -19.08 -6.50
C ALA A 56 -6.82 -20.41 -7.18
N GLU A 57 -6.10 -21.49 -6.87
CA GLU A 57 -6.38 -22.85 -7.37
C GLU A 57 -7.79 -23.33 -6.98
N LYS A 58 -8.27 -22.97 -5.79
CA LYS A 58 -9.64 -23.31 -5.40
C LYS A 58 -10.69 -22.59 -6.25
N VAL A 59 -10.42 -21.36 -6.67
CA VAL A 59 -11.30 -20.65 -7.59
C VAL A 59 -11.38 -21.37 -8.93
N LEU A 60 -10.23 -21.81 -9.47
CA LEU A 60 -10.17 -22.60 -10.70
C LEU A 60 -10.98 -23.90 -10.60
N ASP A 61 -10.79 -24.67 -9.51
CA ASP A 61 -11.54 -25.92 -9.22
C ASP A 61 -13.05 -25.71 -9.18
N LYS A 62 -13.49 -24.50 -8.81
CA LYS A 62 -14.90 -24.16 -8.60
C LYS A 62 -15.49 -23.23 -9.65
N GLU A 63 -14.84 -23.06 -10.80
CA GLU A 63 -15.31 -22.14 -11.88
C GLU A 63 -16.78 -22.39 -12.29
N ASN A 64 -17.19 -23.66 -12.36
CA ASN A 64 -18.54 -24.06 -12.78
C ASN A 64 -19.60 -23.93 -11.66
N SER A 65 -19.20 -23.56 -10.44
CA SER A 65 -20.08 -23.40 -9.28
C SER A 65 -20.45 -21.93 -9.00
N PHE A 66 -20.00 -21.00 -9.84
CA PHE A 66 -20.38 -19.59 -9.76
C PHE A 66 -21.87 -19.44 -10.05
N SER A 67 -22.57 -18.59 -9.29
CA SER A 67 -24.03 -18.47 -9.35
C SER A 67 -24.51 -17.03 -9.18
N LYS A 68 -25.66 -16.70 -9.77
CA LYS A 68 -26.31 -15.39 -9.60
C LYS A 68 -26.75 -15.11 -8.15
N THR A 69 -26.88 -16.16 -7.34
CA THR A 69 -27.23 -16.07 -5.92
C THR A 69 -26.11 -16.64 -5.07
N SER A 70 -25.85 -16.02 -3.92
CA SER A 70 -24.90 -16.54 -2.93
C SER A 70 -25.63 -17.05 -1.69
N SER A 71 -25.13 -18.15 -1.11
CA SER A 71 -25.51 -18.62 0.22
C SER A 71 -24.79 -17.87 1.35
N LEU A 72 -23.77 -17.08 1.03
CA LEU A 72 -23.00 -16.31 2.00
C LEU A 72 -23.74 -15.02 2.39
N PRO A 73 -23.57 -14.55 3.64
CA PRO A 73 -24.12 -13.28 4.06
C PRO A 73 -23.48 -12.09 3.31
N PRO A 74 -24.20 -10.97 3.16
CA PRO A 74 -23.61 -9.75 2.58
C PRO A 74 -22.63 -9.09 3.57
N CYS A 75 -21.50 -8.57 3.08
CA CYS A 75 -20.49 -7.86 3.90
C CYS A 75 -20.97 -6.51 4.48
N CYS A 76 -22.22 -6.12 4.23
CA CYS A 76 -22.76 -4.78 4.51
C CYS A 76 -23.90 -4.82 5.52
N ARG A 77 -24.01 -5.92 6.26
CA ARG A 77 -25.09 -6.16 7.20
C ARG A 77 -24.51 -6.73 8.48
N SER A 78 -24.72 -6.01 9.58
CA SER A 78 -24.38 -6.49 10.91
C SER A 78 -25.17 -7.75 11.26
N SER A 79 -24.55 -8.65 12.01
CA SER A 79 -25.17 -9.83 12.59
C SER A 79 -24.79 -9.95 14.06
N PRO A 80 -25.68 -10.42 14.95
CA PRO A 80 -25.35 -10.66 16.37
C PRO A 80 -24.19 -11.63 16.59
N SER A 81 -23.87 -12.45 15.58
CA SER A 81 -22.72 -13.36 15.61
C SER A 81 -21.38 -12.64 15.47
N TYR A 82 -21.36 -11.35 15.10
CA TYR A 82 -20.13 -10.62 14.85
C TYR A 82 -19.58 -10.11 16.18
N GLN A 83 -18.28 -10.28 16.39
CA GLN A 83 -17.61 -9.85 17.60
C GLN A 83 -16.47 -8.92 17.24
N TYR A 84 -16.23 -7.91 18.09
CA TYR A 84 -15.10 -7.02 17.91
C TYR A 84 -13.81 -7.81 18.02
N ASP A 85 -13.00 -7.77 16.97
CA ASP A 85 -11.66 -8.33 16.97
C ASP A 85 -10.63 -7.19 16.98
N PRO A 86 -9.72 -7.14 17.98
CA PRO A 86 -8.74 -6.06 18.08
C PRO A 86 -7.71 -6.02 16.94
N LYS A 87 -7.41 -7.17 16.32
CA LYS A 87 -6.48 -7.24 15.17
C LYS A 87 -7.09 -6.56 13.95
N PHE A 88 -8.39 -6.81 13.71
CA PHE A 88 -9.15 -6.22 12.60
C PHE A 88 -9.76 -4.86 12.94
N ARG A 89 -9.74 -4.44 14.21
CA ARG A 89 -10.37 -3.19 14.73
C ARG A 89 -11.81 -3.02 14.26
N LYS A 90 -12.52 -4.14 14.12
CA LYS A 90 -13.86 -4.22 13.53
C LYS A 90 -14.61 -5.42 14.09
N GLU A 91 -15.93 -5.37 13.98
CA GLU A 91 -16.79 -6.54 14.19
C GLU A 91 -16.63 -7.53 13.03
N VAL A 92 -16.23 -8.74 13.36
CA VAL A 92 -15.98 -9.83 12.40
C VAL A 92 -16.62 -11.13 12.86
N ASN A 93 -16.87 -12.02 11.91
CA ASN A 93 -17.28 -13.39 12.15
C ASN A 93 -16.31 -14.34 11.42
N PHE A 94 -15.53 -15.09 12.20
CA PHE A 94 -14.53 -16.04 11.69
C PHE A 94 -15.11 -17.36 11.21
N ASP A 95 -16.40 -17.63 11.46
CA ASP A 95 -17.05 -18.87 11.04
C ASP A 95 -17.39 -18.90 9.56
N THR A 96 -17.54 -17.73 8.94
CA THR A 96 -17.97 -17.63 7.54
C THR A 96 -17.29 -16.48 6.81
N ALA A 97 -17.34 -16.52 5.48
CA ALA A 97 -17.02 -15.41 4.60
C ALA A 97 -18.28 -14.59 4.29
N CYS A 98 -18.11 -13.40 3.73
CA CYS A 98 -19.20 -12.58 3.23
C CYS A 98 -19.00 -12.25 1.75
N VAL A 99 -20.07 -11.81 1.08
CA VAL A 99 -20.02 -11.37 -0.32
C VAL A 99 -20.48 -9.92 -0.48
N ILE A 100 -19.95 -9.27 -1.51
CA ILE A 100 -20.37 -7.94 -1.93
C ILE A 100 -20.50 -7.90 -3.46
N LYS A 101 -21.49 -7.16 -3.95
CA LYS A 101 -21.71 -6.89 -5.36
C LYS A 101 -21.73 -5.38 -5.54
N SER A 102 -20.89 -4.88 -6.45
CA SER A 102 -20.86 -3.48 -6.83
C SER A 102 -22.23 -3.02 -7.30
N SER A 103 -22.61 -1.78 -6.96
CA SER A 103 -23.80 -1.13 -7.49
C SER A 103 -23.74 -0.91 -9.01
N LEU A 104 -22.55 -1.01 -9.60
CA LEU A 104 -22.26 -0.90 -11.03
C LEU A 104 -21.96 -2.26 -11.69
N ALA A 105 -22.16 -3.36 -10.97
CA ALA A 105 -22.08 -4.70 -11.55
C ALA A 105 -23.32 -4.99 -12.40
N ASP A 106 -23.16 -5.81 -13.44
CA ASP A 106 -24.31 -6.30 -14.22
C ASP A 106 -25.25 -7.11 -13.32
N ASN A 107 -26.55 -7.10 -13.62
CA ASN A 107 -27.53 -7.92 -12.90
C ASN A 107 -27.19 -9.42 -12.99
N GLU A 108 -26.57 -9.84 -14.09
CA GLU A 108 -26.15 -11.20 -14.39
C GLU A 108 -24.81 -11.58 -13.74
N ALA A 109 -24.11 -10.64 -13.09
CA ALA A 109 -22.82 -10.90 -12.46
C ALA A 109 -22.91 -12.03 -11.42
N LEU A 110 -21.96 -12.98 -11.50
CA LEU A 110 -21.95 -14.20 -10.72
C LEU A 110 -21.16 -14.04 -9.42
N PHE A 111 -21.66 -14.64 -8.34
CA PHE A 111 -20.96 -14.72 -7.07
C PHE A 111 -20.02 -15.94 -7.01
N PRO A 112 -18.83 -15.77 -6.40
CA PRO A 112 -17.98 -16.90 -6.06
C PRO A 112 -18.67 -17.85 -5.05
N PRO A 113 -18.46 -19.17 -5.15
CA PRO A 113 -19.04 -20.16 -4.24
C PRO A 113 -18.45 -20.13 -2.84
N ALA A 114 -19.22 -20.61 -1.85
CA ALA A 114 -18.85 -20.62 -0.43
C ALA A 114 -17.59 -21.43 -0.11
N ASP A 115 -17.27 -22.46 -0.91
CA ASP A 115 -16.06 -23.29 -0.77
C ASP A 115 -14.75 -22.46 -0.78
N ILE A 116 -14.74 -21.33 -1.48
CA ILE A 116 -13.59 -20.42 -1.51
C ILE A 116 -13.41 -19.79 -0.12
N GLY A 117 -14.51 -19.35 0.52
CA GLY A 117 -14.51 -18.81 1.87
C GLY A 117 -14.08 -19.83 2.92
N VAL A 118 -14.50 -21.10 2.77
CA VAL A 118 -14.03 -22.20 3.63
C VAL A 118 -12.53 -22.41 3.49
N THR A 119 -12.00 -22.30 2.27
CA THR A 119 -10.56 -22.39 2.03
C THR A 119 -9.81 -21.24 2.69
N MET A 120 -10.31 -20.00 2.55
CA MET A 120 -9.74 -18.83 3.22
C MET A 120 -9.75 -18.98 4.76
N LYS A 121 -10.83 -19.50 5.33
CA LYS A 121 -10.91 -19.83 6.77
C LYS A 121 -9.79 -20.78 7.19
N ASN A 122 -9.65 -21.90 6.49
CA ASN A 122 -8.60 -22.89 6.80
C ASN A 122 -7.19 -22.28 6.71
N LYS A 123 -6.95 -21.34 5.78
CA LYS A 123 -5.66 -20.64 5.67
C LYS A 123 -5.41 -19.66 6.80
N TYR A 124 -6.46 -18.98 7.27
CA TYR A 124 -6.38 -18.11 8.45
C TYR A 124 -6.12 -18.91 9.73
N GLU A 125 -6.76 -20.05 9.91
CA GLU A 125 -6.56 -20.90 11.11
C GLU A 125 -5.13 -21.44 11.21
N ASN A 126 -4.52 -21.79 10.08
CA ASN A 126 -3.13 -22.22 10.02
C ASN A 126 -2.13 -21.08 10.25
N ASN A 127 -2.55 -19.82 10.10
CA ASN A 127 -1.70 -18.67 10.36
C ASN A 127 -2.51 -17.41 10.64
N LYS A 128 -2.46 -17.03 11.91
CA LYS A 128 -3.17 -15.88 12.44
C LYS A 128 -2.43 -14.56 12.23
N ASN A 129 -1.50 -14.48 11.27
CA ASN A 129 -0.70 -13.28 10.95
C ASN A 129 -1.19 -12.58 9.66
N ILE A 130 -2.23 -13.10 9.01
CA ILE A 130 -2.86 -12.46 7.84
C ILE A 130 -4.13 -11.69 8.23
N LEU A 131 -4.45 -10.62 7.50
CA LEU A 131 -5.68 -9.84 7.66
C LEU A 131 -6.77 -10.37 6.72
N TRP A 132 -7.38 -9.50 5.93
CA TRP A 132 -8.44 -9.87 5.01
C TRP A 132 -7.89 -10.75 3.89
N GLN A 133 -8.65 -11.77 3.55
CA GLN A 133 -8.48 -12.53 2.32
C GLN A 133 -9.67 -12.22 1.43
N HIS A 134 -9.42 -11.97 0.15
CA HIS A 134 -10.50 -11.68 -0.77
C HIS A 134 -10.23 -12.18 -2.17
N TYR A 135 -11.32 -12.54 -2.85
CA TYR A 135 -11.33 -12.83 -4.28
C TYR A 135 -12.38 -11.96 -4.96
N SER A 136 -11.96 -11.21 -5.97
CA SER A 136 -12.78 -10.23 -6.67
C SER A 136 -12.82 -10.52 -8.16
N THR A 137 -13.99 -10.44 -8.76
CA THR A 137 -14.22 -10.76 -10.18
C THR A 137 -14.20 -9.51 -11.07
N ILE A 138 -13.96 -9.70 -12.37
CA ILE A 138 -14.13 -8.65 -13.39
C ILE A 138 -15.59 -8.19 -13.56
N GLU A 139 -16.55 -8.95 -13.04
CA GLU A 139 -17.97 -8.62 -13.07
C GLU A 139 -18.39 -7.71 -11.90
N GLY A 140 -17.49 -7.47 -10.93
CA GLY A 140 -17.75 -6.58 -9.80
C GLY A 140 -18.35 -7.26 -8.56
N THR A 141 -18.22 -8.58 -8.45
CA THR A 141 -18.56 -9.36 -7.25
C THR A 141 -17.29 -9.71 -6.47
N SER A 142 -17.39 -9.87 -5.16
CA SER A 142 -16.26 -10.29 -4.32
C SER A 142 -16.71 -11.16 -3.16
N ILE A 143 -15.85 -12.09 -2.76
CA ILE A 143 -15.92 -12.84 -1.51
C ILE A 143 -14.77 -12.37 -0.61
N ILE A 144 -15.08 -12.09 0.66
CA ILE A 144 -14.14 -11.56 1.66
C ILE A 144 -14.22 -12.40 2.92
N TYR A 145 -13.07 -12.72 3.50
CA TYR A 145 -12.94 -13.43 4.76
C TYR A 145 -12.00 -12.68 5.73
N PRO A 146 -12.31 -12.62 7.04
CA PRO A 146 -13.56 -13.08 7.67
C PRO A 146 -14.76 -12.21 7.28
N ALA A 147 -15.98 -12.70 7.54
CA ALA A 147 -17.17 -11.90 7.32
C ALA A 147 -17.18 -10.68 8.25
N THR A 148 -17.64 -9.53 7.75
CA THR A 148 -17.63 -8.27 8.52
C THR A 148 -18.73 -7.33 8.04
N ASN A 149 -18.97 -6.26 8.79
CA ASN A 149 -19.90 -5.19 8.43
C ASN A 149 -19.12 -3.95 7.95
N TRP A 150 -18.92 -3.85 6.64
CA TRP A 150 -18.28 -2.70 6.02
C TRP A 150 -19.20 -1.49 5.95
N THR A 151 -18.62 -0.33 6.25
CA THR A 151 -19.25 0.97 6.03
C THR A 151 -19.07 1.39 4.58
N ARG A 152 -20.04 2.11 4.00
CA ARG A 152 -19.98 2.65 2.62
C ARG A 152 -19.90 1.61 1.49
N CYS A 153 -20.58 0.48 1.64
CA CYS A 153 -20.62 -0.54 0.59
C CYS A 153 -21.17 -0.07 -0.76
N SER A 154 -22.03 0.95 -0.80
CA SER A 154 -22.56 1.53 -2.05
C SER A 154 -21.45 2.05 -2.97
N ASP A 155 -20.32 2.45 -2.36
CA ASP A 155 -19.19 3.08 -3.04
C ASP A 155 -18.11 2.05 -3.41
N PHE A 156 -18.28 0.78 -2.98
CA PHE A 156 -17.30 -0.27 -3.22
C PHE A 156 -17.48 -0.89 -4.61
N ASP A 157 -16.46 -0.76 -5.43
CA ASP A 157 -16.27 -1.57 -6.63
C ASP A 157 -14.86 -2.16 -6.59
N PRO A 158 -14.71 -3.51 -6.62
CA PRO A 158 -13.38 -4.11 -6.56
C PRO A 158 -12.50 -3.73 -7.75
N ARG A 159 -13.09 -3.40 -8.91
CA ARG A 159 -12.36 -3.06 -10.14
C ARG A 159 -11.74 -1.66 -10.08
N TRP A 160 -12.19 -0.83 -9.13
CA TRP A 160 -11.63 0.49 -8.90
C TRP A 160 -10.52 0.50 -7.86
N ARG A 161 -10.22 -0.66 -7.29
CA ARG A 161 -9.21 -0.80 -6.27
C ARG A 161 -7.81 -0.80 -6.90
N PRO A 162 -6.85 0.01 -6.41
CA PRO A 162 -5.49 0.02 -6.91
C PRO A 162 -4.84 -1.37 -6.91
N GLU A 163 -5.14 -2.20 -5.91
CA GLU A 163 -4.70 -3.59 -5.81
C GLU A 163 -5.21 -4.46 -6.98
N PHE A 164 -6.46 -4.27 -7.39
CA PHE A 164 -7.05 -5.02 -8.50
C PHE A 164 -6.44 -4.59 -9.83
N SER A 165 -6.36 -3.28 -10.09
CA SER A 165 -5.85 -2.74 -11.35
C SER A 165 -4.36 -3.03 -11.54
N ALA A 166 -3.56 -2.90 -10.48
CA ALA A 166 -2.13 -3.23 -10.48
C ALA A 166 -1.92 -4.73 -10.73
N THR A 167 -2.76 -5.60 -10.16
CA THR A 167 -2.61 -7.05 -10.37
C THR A 167 -3.03 -7.45 -11.78
N ALA A 168 -4.14 -6.90 -12.27
CA ALA A 168 -4.63 -7.17 -13.62
C ALA A 168 -3.69 -6.61 -14.71
N SER A 169 -3.02 -5.49 -14.46
CA SER A 169 -2.05 -4.89 -15.38
C SER A 169 -0.87 -4.33 -14.57
N PRO A 170 0.19 -5.15 -14.33
CA PRO A 170 1.31 -4.76 -13.46
C PRO A 170 2.21 -3.66 -14.01
N ARG A 171 2.23 -3.44 -15.33
CA ARG A 171 3.07 -2.38 -15.91
C ARG A 171 2.54 -1.02 -15.49
N PRO A 172 3.40 -0.10 -15.01
CA PRO A 172 2.98 1.25 -14.69
C PRO A 172 2.37 1.97 -15.89
N LYS A 173 1.34 2.78 -15.65
CA LYS A 173 0.58 3.47 -16.70
C LYS A 173 0.82 4.97 -16.67
N ASP A 174 0.95 5.56 -17.85
CA ASP A 174 0.92 6.99 -18.10
C ASP A 174 -0.40 7.33 -18.80
N ILE A 175 -1.26 8.11 -18.16
CA ILE A 175 -2.64 8.30 -18.64
C ILE A 175 -2.93 9.78 -18.84
N VAL A 176 -3.49 10.11 -20.00
CA VAL A 176 -4.09 11.42 -20.27
C VAL A 176 -5.58 11.25 -20.51
N ILE A 177 -6.40 11.80 -19.61
CA ILE A 177 -7.86 11.84 -19.75
C ILE A 177 -8.24 13.10 -20.53
N VAL A 178 -8.92 12.93 -21.67
CA VAL A 178 -9.30 14.03 -22.57
C VAL A 178 -10.82 14.12 -22.61
N ILE A 179 -11.39 15.20 -22.06
CA ILE A 179 -12.86 15.36 -21.95
C ILE A 179 -13.32 16.55 -22.80
N ALA A 180 -14.21 16.31 -23.76
CA ALA A 180 -14.85 17.41 -24.48
C ALA A 180 -15.70 18.27 -23.53
N SER A 181 -15.61 19.60 -23.66
CA SER A 181 -16.45 20.59 -22.97
C SER A 181 -17.13 21.46 -24.02
N THR A 182 -18.15 20.90 -24.66
CA THR A 182 -18.88 21.51 -25.78
C THR A 182 -20.38 21.59 -25.47
N ARG A 183 -21.15 22.28 -26.32
CA ARG A 183 -22.61 22.37 -26.19
C ARG A 183 -23.28 21.00 -26.10
N SER A 184 -22.86 20.04 -26.92
CA SER A 184 -23.43 18.67 -26.96
C SER A 184 -23.15 17.87 -25.69
N MET A 185 -22.11 18.23 -24.93
CA MET A 185 -21.84 17.62 -23.63
C MET A 185 -22.81 18.13 -22.54
N LYS A 186 -23.53 19.24 -22.79
CA LYS A 186 -24.64 19.71 -21.95
C LYS A 186 -25.98 19.05 -22.28
N ASP A 187 -26.04 18.19 -23.29
CA ASP A 187 -27.27 17.48 -23.61
C ASP A 187 -27.63 16.52 -22.46
N PRO A 188 -28.93 16.23 -22.25
CA PRO A 188 -29.35 15.19 -21.32
C PRO A 188 -28.64 13.86 -21.59
N SER A 189 -28.33 13.14 -20.52
CA SER A 189 -27.82 11.76 -20.61
C SER A 189 -28.93 10.74 -20.37
N SER A 190 -28.64 9.45 -20.57
CA SER A 190 -29.53 8.36 -20.12
C SER A 190 -29.56 8.20 -18.60
N VAL A 191 -28.69 8.90 -17.85
CA VAL A 191 -28.68 8.89 -16.40
C VAL A 191 -29.63 9.99 -15.89
N PRO A 192 -30.61 9.67 -15.02
CA PRO A 192 -31.57 10.63 -14.53
C PRO A 192 -30.91 11.87 -13.90
N ASN A 193 -31.42 13.06 -14.23
CA ASN A 193 -30.96 14.35 -13.71
C ASN A 193 -29.48 14.67 -13.96
N LYS A 194 -28.84 14.05 -14.97
CA LYS A 194 -27.45 14.34 -15.35
C LYS A 194 -27.33 14.62 -16.84
N HIS A 195 -26.48 15.58 -17.18
CA HIS A 195 -26.02 15.83 -18.54
C HIS A 195 -24.74 15.03 -18.84
N LYS A 196 -24.42 14.83 -20.12
CA LYS A 196 -23.28 13.98 -20.55
C LYS A 196 -21.95 14.38 -19.92
N LEU A 197 -21.68 15.68 -19.74
CA LEU A 197 -20.47 16.17 -19.08
C LEU A 197 -20.36 15.72 -17.62
N VAL A 198 -21.48 15.72 -16.89
CA VAL A 198 -21.50 15.27 -15.49
C VAL A 198 -21.12 13.79 -15.42
N VAL A 199 -21.71 12.96 -16.28
CA VAL A 199 -21.41 11.53 -16.32
C VAL A 199 -19.95 11.27 -16.76
N ALA A 200 -19.43 12.05 -17.71
CA ALA A 200 -18.02 11.97 -18.13
C ALA A 200 -17.04 12.33 -16.99
N LYS A 201 -17.36 13.34 -16.17
CA LYS A 201 -16.57 13.70 -14.99
C LYS A 201 -16.55 12.58 -13.95
N GLU A 202 -17.70 11.98 -13.67
CA GLU A 202 -17.82 10.83 -12.76
C GLU A 202 -17.02 9.62 -13.26
N ALA A 203 -17.07 9.34 -14.56
CA ALA A 203 -16.28 8.27 -15.17
C ALA A 203 -14.77 8.55 -15.13
N ALA A 204 -14.35 9.80 -15.33
CA ALA A 204 -12.96 10.19 -15.16
C ALA A 204 -12.50 10.05 -13.70
N HIS A 205 -13.36 10.37 -12.71
CA HIS A 205 -13.07 10.09 -11.31
C HIS A 205 -12.90 8.59 -11.03
N ALA A 206 -13.71 7.74 -11.66
CA ALA A 206 -13.59 6.29 -11.57
C ALA A 206 -12.25 5.78 -12.15
N VAL A 207 -11.80 6.32 -13.28
CA VAL A 207 -10.45 6.05 -13.83
C VAL A 207 -9.36 6.45 -12.82
N ILE A 208 -9.44 7.66 -12.26
CA ILE A 208 -8.42 8.15 -11.33
C ILE A 208 -8.39 7.28 -10.05
N ASN A 209 -9.53 6.75 -9.61
CA ASN A 209 -9.58 5.82 -8.47
C ASN A 209 -8.81 4.52 -8.70
N THR A 210 -8.69 4.07 -9.95
CA THR A 210 -7.99 2.81 -10.26
C THR A 210 -6.47 2.93 -10.20
N LEU A 211 -5.92 4.13 -10.03
CA LEU A 211 -4.49 4.37 -10.17
C LEU A 211 -3.74 4.08 -8.87
N ASN A 212 -2.52 3.58 -9.01
CA ASN A 212 -1.61 3.37 -7.90
C ASN A 212 -0.39 4.31 -8.02
N PRO A 213 0.43 4.50 -6.97
CA PRO A 213 1.56 5.42 -7.01
C PRO A 213 2.67 5.10 -8.03
N ASN A 214 2.65 3.94 -8.70
CA ASN A 214 3.49 3.71 -9.87
C ASN A 214 2.92 4.37 -11.13
N ASP A 215 1.64 4.68 -11.20
CA ASP A 215 1.03 5.30 -12.36
C ASP A 215 1.28 6.82 -12.38
N ARG A 216 1.14 7.43 -13.56
CA ARG A 216 1.13 8.88 -13.74
C ARG A 216 -0.11 9.30 -14.51
N VAL A 217 -0.68 10.45 -14.17
CA VAL A 217 -1.95 10.92 -14.72
C VAL A 217 -1.95 12.42 -14.97
N SER A 218 -2.64 12.81 -16.03
CA SER A 218 -3.11 14.18 -16.24
C SER A 218 -4.51 14.15 -16.87
N ALA A 219 -5.21 15.27 -16.80
CA ALA A 219 -6.50 15.46 -17.44
C ALA A 219 -6.54 16.82 -18.16
N ILE A 220 -7.15 16.84 -19.33
CA ILE A 220 -7.41 18.06 -20.10
C ILE A 220 -8.88 18.11 -20.51
N SER A 221 -9.39 19.32 -20.70
CA SER A 221 -10.67 19.53 -21.36
C SER A 221 -10.52 20.39 -22.60
N PHE A 222 -11.40 20.22 -23.58
CA PHE A 222 -11.25 20.94 -24.85
C PHE A 222 -12.58 21.32 -25.50
N ASN A 223 -12.53 22.38 -26.30
CA ASN A 223 -13.54 22.80 -27.27
C ASN A 223 -12.87 23.37 -28.52
N SER A 224 -12.98 24.68 -28.79
CA SER A 224 -12.14 25.40 -29.76
C SER A 224 -10.68 25.51 -29.30
N ASP A 225 -10.44 25.48 -27.98
CA ASP A 225 -9.12 25.46 -27.34
C ASP A 225 -9.01 24.40 -26.24
N VAL A 226 -7.80 24.22 -25.70
CA VAL A 226 -7.51 23.22 -24.66
C VAL A 226 -7.28 23.90 -23.30
N ARG A 227 -7.99 23.42 -22.28
CA ARG A 227 -7.79 23.77 -20.88
C ARG A 227 -7.02 22.66 -20.18
N ARG A 228 -5.94 23.04 -19.49
CA ARG A 228 -5.10 22.15 -18.69
C ARG A 228 -5.29 22.40 -17.20
N GLU A 229 -4.88 21.44 -16.38
CA GLU A 229 -4.73 21.63 -14.95
C GLU A 229 -3.69 22.75 -14.69
N PRO A 230 -4.01 23.76 -13.85
CA PRO A 230 -3.08 24.84 -13.55
C PRO A 230 -2.11 24.42 -12.44
N GLY A 231 -0.80 24.56 -12.67
CA GLY A 231 0.19 24.31 -11.62
C GLY A 231 1.45 23.63 -12.15
N CYS A 232 2.14 22.90 -11.28
CA CYS A 232 3.40 22.23 -11.61
C CYS A 232 3.24 21.15 -12.69
N TYR A 233 2.04 20.57 -12.82
CA TYR A 233 1.73 19.48 -13.75
C TYR A 233 0.95 19.97 -14.99
N SER A 234 1.03 21.27 -15.31
CA SER A 234 0.37 21.83 -16.49
C SER A 234 0.85 21.19 -17.79
N ASP A 235 2.11 20.79 -17.88
CA ASP A 235 2.73 20.27 -19.11
C ASP A 235 3.45 18.93 -18.92
N MET A 236 3.29 18.27 -17.76
CA MET A 236 3.89 16.96 -17.48
C MET A 236 2.94 16.06 -16.67
N LEU A 237 3.16 14.75 -16.71
CA LEU A 237 2.31 13.80 -15.98
C LEU A 237 2.66 13.79 -14.49
N ALA A 238 1.63 13.83 -13.64
CA ALA A 238 1.80 13.74 -12.20
C ALA A 238 1.82 12.28 -11.75
N PHE A 239 2.76 11.88 -10.88
CA PHE A 239 2.64 10.60 -10.18
C PHE A 239 1.31 10.52 -9.45
N ALA A 240 0.61 9.38 -9.52
CA ALA A 240 -0.71 9.16 -8.94
C ALA A 240 -0.64 8.94 -7.41
N THR A 241 -0.03 9.90 -6.70
CA THR A 241 -0.12 10.00 -5.24
C THR A 241 -1.53 10.45 -4.84
N LYS A 242 -1.96 10.16 -3.61
CA LYS A 242 -3.28 10.60 -3.13
C LYS A 242 -3.52 12.10 -3.31
N GLN A 243 -2.50 12.92 -3.03
CA GLN A 243 -2.59 14.36 -3.16
C GLN A 243 -2.72 14.80 -4.63
N ASN A 244 -1.89 14.26 -5.52
CA ASN A 244 -1.96 14.60 -6.94
C ASN A 244 -3.28 14.13 -7.57
N MET A 245 -3.74 12.92 -7.24
CA MET A 245 -5.04 12.41 -7.70
C MET A 245 -6.20 13.28 -7.22
N LYS A 246 -6.13 13.82 -6.00
CA LYS A 246 -7.13 14.78 -5.49
C LYS A 246 -7.15 16.05 -6.35
N THR A 247 -5.98 16.63 -6.64
CA THR A 247 -5.88 17.83 -7.48
C THR A 247 -6.41 17.58 -8.90
N VAL A 248 -6.07 16.45 -9.53
CA VAL A 248 -6.58 16.10 -10.87
C VAL A 248 -8.10 15.90 -10.85
N LYS A 249 -8.66 15.26 -9.81
CA LYS A 249 -10.12 15.13 -9.64
C LYS A 249 -10.81 16.47 -9.47
N GLU A 250 -10.23 17.38 -8.69
CA GLU A 250 -10.73 18.75 -8.50
C GLU A 250 -10.75 19.49 -9.85
N PHE A 251 -9.69 19.41 -10.64
CA PHE A 251 -9.68 19.96 -12.00
C PHE A 251 -10.81 19.40 -12.86
N VAL A 252 -10.99 18.07 -12.87
CA VAL A 252 -12.08 17.40 -13.63
C VAL A 252 -13.44 17.89 -13.18
N SER A 253 -13.69 18.01 -11.87
CA SER A 253 -14.93 18.53 -11.32
C SER A 253 -15.21 19.97 -11.77
N LEU A 254 -14.16 20.79 -11.86
CA LEU A 254 -14.20 22.19 -12.25
C LEU A 254 -14.26 22.45 -13.77
N ILE A 255 -14.27 21.41 -14.62
CA ILE A 255 -14.47 21.60 -16.07
C ILE A 255 -15.81 22.30 -16.29
N PRO A 256 -15.86 23.51 -16.87
CA PRO A 256 -17.10 24.25 -16.99
C PRO A 256 -18.01 23.62 -18.05
N ASP A 257 -19.30 23.86 -17.89
CA ASP A 257 -20.25 23.75 -18.99
C ASP A 257 -19.89 24.76 -20.09
N SER A 258 -20.05 24.35 -21.34
CA SER A 258 -19.73 25.18 -22.50
C SER A 258 -20.92 25.29 -23.44
N THR A 259 -21.08 26.46 -24.06
CA THR A 259 -22.03 26.69 -25.15
C THR A 259 -21.36 26.61 -26.53
N ILE A 260 -20.06 26.36 -26.56
CA ILE A 260 -19.25 26.30 -27.78
C ILE A 260 -19.49 24.96 -28.50
N ASN A 261 -19.75 25.00 -29.80
CA ASN A 261 -19.93 23.81 -30.64
C ASN A 261 -18.60 23.28 -31.22
N ASP A 262 -17.56 24.11 -31.25
CA ASP A 262 -16.25 23.75 -31.79
C ASP A 262 -15.62 22.57 -31.03
N GLN A 263 -15.15 21.57 -31.79
CA GLN A 263 -14.42 20.40 -31.34
C GLN A 263 -13.09 20.31 -32.08
N ASN A 264 -12.04 20.89 -31.50
CA ASN A 264 -10.71 20.93 -32.08
C ASN A 264 -9.87 19.72 -31.65
N PHE A 265 -10.10 18.59 -32.30
CA PHE A 265 -9.42 17.33 -31.97
C PHE A 265 -7.91 17.42 -32.18
N GLU A 266 -7.45 18.16 -33.19
CA GLU A 266 -6.01 18.36 -33.45
C GLU A 266 -5.30 18.97 -32.24
N LYS A 267 -5.84 20.08 -31.70
CA LYS A 267 -5.24 20.70 -30.50
C LYS A 267 -5.29 19.76 -29.30
N ALA A 268 -6.43 19.12 -29.04
CA ALA A 268 -6.60 18.23 -27.90
C ALA A 268 -5.60 17.06 -27.93
N LEU A 269 -5.48 16.41 -29.09
CA LEU A 269 -4.54 15.30 -29.30
C LEU A 269 -3.09 15.76 -29.20
N THR A 270 -2.73 16.87 -29.86
CA THR A 270 -1.36 17.42 -29.79
C THR A 270 -0.94 17.70 -28.35
N VAL A 271 -1.84 18.30 -27.55
CA VAL A 271 -1.57 18.52 -26.11
C VAL A 271 -1.49 17.21 -25.36
N ALA A 272 -2.38 16.25 -25.60
CA ALA A 272 -2.35 14.95 -24.93
C ALA A 272 -1.03 14.20 -25.20
N PHE A 273 -0.55 14.18 -26.44
CA PHE A 273 0.72 13.58 -26.80
C PHE A 273 1.94 14.32 -26.22
N SER A 274 1.83 15.64 -26.01
CA SER A 274 2.92 16.43 -25.43
C SER A 274 3.27 16.00 -23.98
N TYR A 275 2.28 15.56 -23.19
CA TYR A 275 2.50 15.06 -21.83
C TYR A 275 3.43 13.83 -21.78
N PHE A 276 3.31 12.93 -22.76
CA PHE A 276 4.20 11.76 -22.84
C PHE A 276 5.61 12.17 -23.23
N LYS A 277 5.75 13.14 -24.13
CA LYS A 277 7.04 13.64 -24.61
C LYS A 277 7.81 14.40 -23.52
N SER A 278 7.13 15.22 -22.73
CA SER A 278 7.75 15.96 -21.62
C SER A 278 8.13 15.06 -20.44
N SER A 279 7.46 13.91 -20.29
CA SER A 279 7.67 12.97 -19.18
C SER A 279 8.63 11.82 -19.54
N SER A 280 9.47 11.99 -20.57
CA SER A 280 10.35 10.97 -21.17
C SER A 280 11.68 10.72 -20.44
N ASN A 281 11.93 11.35 -19.29
CA ASN A 281 13.22 11.23 -18.60
C ASN A 281 13.32 10.00 -17.68
N ASP A 282 12.21 9.31 -17.41
CA ASP A 282 12.19 8.00 -16.74
C ASP A 282 12.31 6.90 -17.79
N SER A 283 12.98 5.78 -17.51
CA SER A 283 13.16 4.61 -18.39
C SER A 283 11.90 4.28 -19.24
N VAL A 284 11.85 4.90 -20.42
CA VAL A 284 10.61 5.12 -21.19
C VAL A 284 10.02 3.81 -21.70
N SER A 285 10.82 2.75 -21.82
CA SER A 285 10.44 1.44 -22.37
C SER A 285 9.53 0.59 -21.46
N GLU A 286 9.34 0.97 -20.20
CA GLU A 286 8.67 0.10 -19.22
C GLU A 286 7.23 0.47 -18.88
N ARG A 287 6.73 1.59 -19.40
CA ARG A 287 5.39 2.12 -19.10
C ARG A 287 4.42 1.97 -20.26
N ASP A 288 3.16 1.70 -19.94
CA ASP A 288 2.07 1.78 -20.92
C ASP A 288 1.58 3.24 -21.02
N GLN A 289 1.43 3.78 -22.23
CA GLN A 289 0.99 5.15 -22.47
C GLN A 289 -0.44 5.13 -23.04
N ILE A 290 -1.37 5.87 -22.44
CA ILE A 290 -2.81 5.76 -22.71
C ILE A 290 -3.46 7.13 -22.83
N ILE A 291 -4.25 7.32 -23.90
CA ILE A 291 -5.19 8.43 -24.02
C ILE A 291 -6.61 7.88 -23.87
N LEU A 292 -7.38 8.44 -22.93
CA LEU A 292 -8.82 8.16 -22.79
C LEU A 292 -9.60 9.38 -23.32
N PHE A 293 -10.15 9.27 -24.52
CA PHE A 293 -10.77 10.38 -25.24
C PHE A 293 -12.29 10.29 -25.19
N VAL A 294 -12.94 11.26 -24.55
CA VAL A 294 -14.39 11.27 -24.30
C VAL A 294 -15.04 12.47 -25.01
N THR A 295 -16.04 12.19 -25.84
CA THR A 295 -16.79 13.22 -26.57
C THR A 295 -18.23 12.80 -26.87
N ALA A 296 -19.09 13.77 -27.22
CA ALA A 296 -20.46 13.55 -27.68
C ALA A 296 -20.66 13.85 -29.18
N GLY A 297 -19.59 13.99 -29.97
CA GLY A 297 -19.71 14.21 -31.42
C GLY A 297 -18.38 14.14 -32.17
N GLU A 298 -18.39 14.58 -33.42
CA GLU A 298 -17.20 14.59 -34.29
C GLU A 298 -16.39 15.88 -34.18
N LYS A 299 -15.18 15.82 -34.71
CA LYS A 299 -14.33 16.97 -34.96
C LYS A 299 -15.03 18.00 -35.84
N THR A 300 -14.99 19.26 -35.42
CA THR A 300 -15.45 20.39 -36.24
C THR A 300 -14.34 21.39 -36.59
N LYS A 301 -13.14 21.27 -35.98
CA LYS A 301 -11.99 22.17 -36.22
C LYS A 301 -10.65 21.43 -36.22
N GLY A 302 -9.64 21.98 -36.91
CA GLY A 302 -8.26 21.44 -37.01
C GLY A 302 -8.01 20.54 -38.23
N LYS A 303 -7.04 19.61 -38.15
CA LYS A 303 -6.78 18.50 -39.09
C LYS A 303 -7.48 17.19 -38.73
N ASP A 304 -7.46 16.20 -39.63
CA ASP A 304 -7.97 14.85 -39.36
C ASP A 304 -7.29 14.25 -38.11
N PRO A 305 -8.05 13.83 -37.07
CA PRO A 305 -7.46 13.27 -35.85
C PRO A 305 -6.65 11.99 -36.10
N VAL A 306 -6.98 11.20 -37.12
CA VAL A 306 -6.26 9.95 -37.42
C VAL A 306 -4.85 10.26 -37.94
N GLU A 307 -4.71 11.29 -38.78
CA GLU A 307 -3.41 11.82 -39.22
C GLU A 307 -2.62 12.42 -38.05
N VAL A 308 -3.28 13.18 -37.17
CA VAL A 308 -2.63 13.76 -35.98
C VAL A 308 -2.10 12.66 -35.06
N ILE A 309 -2.88 11.60 -34.82
CA ILE A 309 -2.43 10.43 -34.04
C ILE A 309 -1.23 9.76 -34.71
N ARG A 310 -1.25 9.53 -36.02
CA ARG A 310 -0.11 8.96 -36.76
C ARG A 310 1.15 9.79 -36.54
N ASP A 311 1.08 11.10 -36.79
CA ASP A 311 2.23 12.01 -36.77
C ASP A 311 2.78 12.22 -35.36
N GLU A 312 1.92 12.16 -34.34
CA GLU A 312 2.34 12.33 -32.94
C GLU A 312 2.83 11.02 -32.32
N ASN A 313 2.16 9.89 -32.58
CA ASN A 313 2.49 8.60 -32.00
C ASN A 313 3.76 7.98 -32.64
N MET A 314 4.05 8.26 -33.91
CA MET A 314 5.31 7.83 -34.52
C MET A 314 6.54 8.37 -33.77
N LYS A 315 6.44 9.59 -33.20
CA LYS A 315 7.50 10.21 -32.39
C LYS A 315 7.71 9.51 -31.04
N LEU A 316 6.73 8.68 -30.64
CA LEU A 316 6.75 7.87 -29.42
C LEU A 316 6.84 6.36 -29.75
N GLN A 317 7.29 6.00 -30.96
CA GLN A 317 7.44 4.62 -31.42
C GLN A 317 6.12 3.81 -31.44
N ASN A 318 5.00 4.48 -31.74
CA ASN A 318 3.65 3.91 -31.78
C ASN A 318 3.17 3.26 -30.47
N ARG A 319 3.74 3.68 -29.33
CA ARG A 319 3.49 3.05 -28.02
C ARG A 319 2.23 3.55 -27.31
N VAL A 320 1.68 4.70 -27.71
CA VAL A 320 0.46 5.25 -27.12
C VAL A 320 -0.75 4.48 -27.63
N VAL A 321 -1.61 4.05 -26.70
CA VAL A 321 -2.90 3.41 -26.95
C VAL A 321 -3.99 4.46 -26.82
N VAL A 322 -4.89 4.55 -27.80
CA VAL A 322 -5.99 5.53 -27.79
C VAL A 322 -7.33 4.82 -27.60
N PHE A 323 -8.01 5.12 -26.50
CA PHE A 323 -9.39 4.69 -26.27
C PHE A 323 -10.33 5.84 -26.56
N THR A 324 -11.44 5.57 -27.25
CA THR A 324 -12.42 6.59 -27.63
C THR A 324 -13.82 6.21 -27.15
N TYR A 325 -14.49 7.16 -26.50
CA TYR A 325 -15.82 7.00 -25.93
C TYR A 325 -16.76 8.06 -26.52
N LEU A 326 -17.76 7.60 -27.28
CA LEU A 326 -18.80 8.45 -27.86
C LEU A 326 -20.05 8.42 -26.96
N LEU A 327 -20.50 9.59 -26.51
CA LEU A 327 -21.61 9.73 -25.56
C LEU A 327 -22.93 10.11 -26.23
N GLY A 328 -23.91 9.21 -26.15
CA GLY A 328 -25.28 9.42 -26.57
C GLY A 328 -25.68 8.59 -27.81
N PRO A 329 -26.99 8.50 -28.08
CA PRO A 329 -27.54 7.68 -29.16
C PRO A 329 -27.04 8.21 -30.49
N GLY A 330 -26.07 7.49 -31.07
CA GLY A 330 -25.47 7.70 -32.38
C GLY A 330 -25.76 9.04 -33.05
N SER A 331 -24.90 10.02 -32.80
CA SER A 331 -24.53 10.97 -33.84
C SER A 331 -24.30 10.22 -35.17
N THR A 332 -24.54 10.89 -36.30
CA THR A 332 -24.34 10.41 -37.68
C THR A 332 -23.17 9.41 -37.85
N ASP A 333 -23.19 8.55 -38.88
CA ASP A 333 -22.15 7.52 -39.05
C ASP A 333 -20.70 8.06 -39.03
N ASN A 334 -20.51 9.34 -39.39
CA ASN A 334 -19.22 10.02 -39.39
C ASN A 334 -18.50 10.02 -38.03
N PRO A 335 -19.05 10.56 -36.92
CA PRO A 335 -18.41 10.49 -35.60
C PRO A 335 -18.06 9.08 -35.14
N LYS A 336 -18.94 8.10 -35.42
CA LYS A 336 -18.70 6.70 -35.05
C LYS A 336 -17.48 6.15 -35.80
N LYS A 337 -17.43 6.39 -37.11
CA LYS A 337 -16.30 5.99 -37.96
C LYS A 337 -15.02 6.68 -37.52
N GLN A 338 -15.02 8.00 -37.36
CA GLN A 338 -13.85 8.77 -36.98
C GLN A 338 -13.25 8.31 -35.64
N LEU A 339 -14.07 8.16 -34.59
CA LEU A 339 -13.58 7.73 -33.28
C LEU A 339 -13.11 6.27 -33.27
N ARG A 340 -13.71 5.41 -34.10
CA ARG A 340 -13.23 4.04 -34.31
C ARG A 340 -11.87 4.03 -34.99
N GLU A 341 -11.71 4.75 -36.09
CA GLU A 341 -10.45 4.85 -36.83
C GLU A 341 -9.32 5.46 -35.98
N MET A 342 -9.66 6.39 -35.09
CA MET A 342 -8.73 6.93 -34.08
C MET A 342 -8.24 5.85 -33.09
N ALA A 343 -9.14 5.00 -32.56
CA ALA A 343 -8.76 3.95 -31.61
C ALA A 343 -8.00 2.79 -32.26
N GLU A 344 -8.39 2.43 -33.49
CA GLU A 344 -7.71 1.43 -34.33
C GLU A 344 -6.38 1.93 -34.87
N GLN A 345 -6.16 3.25 -34.87
CA GLN A 345 -4.97 3.93 -35.36
C GLN A 345 -4.58 3.52 -36.80
N ILE A 346 -5.57 3.43 -37.68
CA ILE A 346 -5.50 2.78 -39.01
C ILE A 346 -4.45 3.37 -39.98
N GLN A 347 -4.03 4.63 -39.79
CA GLN A 347 -3.02 5.28 -40.62
C GLN A 347 -1.59 5.20 -40.03
N SER A 348 -1.39 4.49 -38.92
CA SER A 348 -0.08 4.41 -38.26
C SER A 348 0.98 3.77 -39.13
N ASN A 349 2.18 4.35 -39.15
CA ASN A 349 3.31 3.78 -39.86
C ASN A 349 4.06 2.78 -38.97
N THR A 350 3.96 1.49 -39.32
CA THR A 350 4.56 0.37 -38.56
C THR A 350 6.10 0.36 -38.59
N SER A 351 6.75 1.14 -39.47
CA SER A 351 8.21 1.26 -39.50
C SER A 351 8.80 1.90 -38.24
N TYR A 352 8.00 2.60 -37.43
CA TYR A 352 8.43 3.26 -36.19
C TYR A 352 8.19 2.42 -34.92
N GLY A 353 7.64 1.21 -35.06
CA GLY A 353 7.34 0.31 -33.94
C GLY A 353 5.97 -0.33 -34.06
N SER A 354 5.75 -1.39 -33.27
CA SER A 354 4.48 -2.11 -33.23
C SER A 354 3.35 -1.20 -32.72
N VAL A 355 2.35 -1.00 -33.57
CA VAL A 355 1.17 -0.18 -33.26
C VAL A 355 0.33 -0.87 -32.20
N ARG A 356 0.01 -0.16 -31.13
CA ARG A 356 -0.87 -0.67 -30.07
C ARG A 356 -2.30 -0.17 -30.25
N ILE A 357 -3.18 -1.07 -30.63
CA ILE A 357 -4.60 -0.77 -30.90
C ILE A 357 -5.35 -0.59 -29.58
N GLY A 358 -6.18 0.46 -29.51
CA GLY A 358 -7.08 0.70 -28.38
C GLY A 358 -8.49 0.18 -28.63
N GLN A 359 -9.48 0.74 -27.94
CA GLN A 359 -10.88 0.35 -28.08
C GLN A 359 -11.78 1.57 -28.27
N TYR A 360 -12.74 1.43 -29.18
CA TYR A 360 -13.84 2.36 -29.38
C TYR A 360 -15.12 1.84 -28.73
N LYS A 361 -15.82 2.70 -27.98
CA LYS A 361 -17.15 2.41 -27.43
C LYS A 361 -18.14 3.53 -27.76
N ASN A 362 -19.26 3.16 -28.36
CA ASN A 362 -20.44 4.01 -28.47
C ASN A 362 -21.38 3.69 -27.31
N LEU A 363 -21.78 4.70 -26.54
CA LEU A 363 -22.56 4.50 -25.32
C LEU A 363 -23.88 5.24 -25.42
N ASP A 364 -24.93 4.47 -25.71
CA ASP A 364 -26.31 4.96 -25.67
C ASP A 364 -26.80 5.01 -24.21
N ASN A 365 -26.42 4.03 -23.40
CA ASN A 365 -26.60 4.03 -21.94
C ASN A 365 -25.30 4.46 -21.22
N LEU A 366 -25.29 5.68 -20.70
CA LEU A 366 -24.14 6.24 -19.99
C LEU A 366 -23.98 5.73 -18.54
N GLN A 367 -24.90 4.91 -18.02
CA GLN A 367 -24.73 4.30 -16.69
C GLN A 367 -23.47 3.41 -16.62
N THR A 368 -23.05 2.81 -17.73
CA THR A 368 -21.87 1.94 -17.79
C THR A 368 -20.56 2.68 -18.04
N LEU A 369 -20.61 3.98 -18.41
CA LEU A 369 -19.43 4.75 -18.83
C LEU A 369 -18.32 4.71 -17.78
N ALA A 370 -18.66 4.80 -16.50
CA ALA A 370 -17.69 4.75 -15.42
C ALA A 370 -16.91 3.44 -15.40
N ILE A 371 -17.59 2.30 -15.57
CA ILE A 371 -16.95 0.97 -15.66
C ILE A 371 -16.18 0.82 -16.96
N ASP A 372 -16.77 1.24 -18.08
CA ASP A 372 -16.15 1.13 -19.40
C ASP A 372 -14.84 1.92 -19.50
N MET A 373 -14.78 3.08 -18.85
CA MET A 373 -13.57 3.87 -18.75
C MET A 373 -12.60 3.33 -17.70
N SER A 374 -13.08 3.00 -16.49
CA SER A 374 -12.19 2.59 -15.39
C SER A 374 -11.50 1.25 -15.66
N THR A 375 -12.12 0.36 -16.45
CA THR A 375 -11.58 -0.98 -16.74
C THR A 375 -10.67 -1.04 -17.97
N PHE A 376 -10.26 0.11 -18.54
CA PHE A 376 -9.36 0.18 -19.71
C PHE A 376 -8.08 -0.66 -19.54
N TYR A 377 -7.56 -0.78 -18.31
CA TYR A 377 -6.36 -1.54 -18.00
C TYR A 377 -6.49 -3.04 -18.32
N LEU A 378 -7.71 -3.59 -18.37
CA LEU A 378 -7.96 -4.98 -18.75
C LEU A 378 -7.54 -5.27 -20.20
N HIS A 379 -7.61 -4.27 -21.09
CA HIS A 379 -7.13 -4.35 -22.47
C HIS A 379 -5.60 -4.42 -22.57
N LEU A 380 -4.90 -3.98 -21.52
CA LEU A 380 -3.43 -3.95 -21.44
C LEU A 380 -2.87 -5.14 -20.65
N ARG A 381 -3.75 -6.06 -20.20
CA ARG A 381 -3.35 -7.18 -19.36
C ARG A 381 -2.34 -8.07 -20.07
N LYS A 382 -1.32 -8.46 -19.30
CA LYS A 382 -0.47 -9.61 -19.63
C LYS A 382 -0.76 -10.70 -18.59
N PRO A 383 -1.06 -11.94 -19.02
CA PRO A 383 -1.23 -13.05 -18.10
C PRO A 383 0.03 -13.20 -17.24
N SER A 384 -0.16 -13.22 -15.92
CA SER A 384 0.90 -13.49 -14.96
C SER A 384 0.33 -14.36 -13.84
N VAL A 385 1.11 -15.34 -13.41
CA VAL A 385 0.81 -16.15 -12.23
C VAL A 385 1.60 -15.71 -11.01
N ASP A 386 2.58 -14.84 -11.18
CA ASP A 386 3.33 -14.33 -10.04
C ASP A 386 2.55 -13.24 -9.31
N PRO A 387 2.53 -13.29 -7.96
CA PRO A 387 1.87 -12.28 -7.18
C PRO A 387 2.61 -10.95 -7.30
N ILE A 388 1.85 -9.86 -7.16
CA ILE A 388 2.39 -8.53 -6.96
C ILE A 388 2.18 -8.11 -5.50
N TYR A 389 3.02 -7.19 -5.04
CA TYR A 389 2.86 -6.52 -3.76
C TYR A 389 2.39 -5.10 -4.01
N THR A 390 1.32 -4.69 -3.32
CA THR A 390 0.87 -3.31 -3.36
C THR A 390 1.78 -2.44 -2.50
N VAL A 391 1.88 -1.17 -2.86
CA VAL A 391 2.47 -0.19 -1.96
C VAL A 391 1.65 -0.12 -0.66
N PRO A 392 2.27 0.15 0.49
CA PRO A 392 1.55 0.31 1.74
C PRO A 392 0.41 1.33 1.66
N TYR A 393 -0.76 0.97 2.16
CA TYR A 393 -1.94 1.83 2.20
C TYR A 393 -2.74 1.58 3.48
N VAL A 394 -3.58 2.55 3.87
CA VAL A 394 -4.50 2.36 4.98
C VAL A 394 -5.82 1.85 4.43
N ASP A 395 -6.32 0.74 4.99
CA ASP A 395 -7.62 0.21 4.61
C ASP A 395 -8.73 1.22 4.97
N PRO A 396 -9.46 1.78 3.96
CA PRO A 396 -10.51 2.74 4.22
C PRO A 396 -11.71 2.15 4.96
N PHE A 397 -11.79 0.82 5.12
CA PHE A 397 -12.95 0.14 5.70
C PHE A 397 -12.76 -0.34 7.13
N SER A 398 -11.53 -0.48 7.64
CA SER A 398 -11.30 -1.18 8.92
C SER A 398 -10.46 -0.41 9.95
N GLY A 399 -9.80 0.70 9.58
CA GLY A 399 -9.01 1.48 10.54
C GLY A 399 -7.86 0.69 11.19
N ILE A 400 -7.49 -0.45 10.60
CA ILE A 400 -6.47 -1.40 11.10
C ILE A 400 -5.08 -0.74 11.19
N GLY A 401 -4.83 0.28 10.37
CA GLY A 401 -3.55 0.94 10.20
C GLY A 401 -2.96 0.64 8.83
N LEU A 402 -1.65 0.75 8.71
CA LEU A 402 -0.95 0.54 7.45
C LEU A 402 -0.85 -0.96 7.09
N MET A 403 -1.29 -1.31 5.90
CA MET A 403 -1.22 -2.68 5.37
C MET A 403 -0.70 -2.71 3.93
N THR A 404 -0.28 -3.90 3.51
CA THR A 404 0.06 -4.22 2.12
C THR A 404 -0.70 -5.48 1.71
N SER A 405 -0.98 -5.60 0.41
CA SER A 405 -1.69 -6.73 -0.17
C SER A 405 -0.76 -7.48 -1.10
N MET A 406 -0.73 -8.79 -0.95
CA MET A 406 -0.14 -9.67 -1.94
C MET A 406 -1.28 -10.22 -2.79
N CYS A 407 -1.23 -9.95 -4.09
CA CYS A 407 -2.33 -10.22 -5.02
C CYS A 407 -1.86 -10.95 -6.27
N ARG A 408 -2.69 -11.86 -6.78
CA ARG A 408 -2.42 -12.67 -7.98
C ARG A 408 -3.63 -12.70 -8.91
N GLN A 409 -3.36 -12.75 -10.21
CA GLN A 409 -4.40 -12.96 -11.22
C GLN A 409 -4.97 -14.37 -11.14
N VAL A 410 -6.29 -14.49 -11.26
CA VAL A 410 -7.00 -15.77 -11.40
C VAL A 410 -7.62 -15.81 -12.79
N SER A 411 -7.20 -16.79 -13.58
CA SER A 411 -7.76 -17.05 -14.90
C SER A 411 -8.43 -18.41 -14.90
N ILE A 412 -9.69 -18.45 -15.30
CA ILE A 412 -10.48 -19.67 -15.51
C ILE A 412 -10.32 -20.14 -16.96
N THR A 413 -11.01 -21.20 -17.36
CA THR A 413 -10.97 -21.73 -18.74
C THR A 413 -11.26 -20.69 -19.82
N GLN A 414 -12.16 -19.74 -19.53
CA GLN A 414 -12.55 -18.64 -20.44
C GLN A 414 -11.57 -17.45 -20.45
N GLY A 415 -10.48 -17.52 -19.67
CA GLY A 415 -9.50 -16.45 -19.51
C GLY A 415 -9.54 -15.82 -18.12
N PHE A 416 -8.95 -14.64 -17.98
CA PHE A 416 -8.90 -13.91 -16.71
C PHE A 416 -10.30 -13.65 -16.14
N ASN A 417 -10.53 -14.07 -14.90
CA ASN A 417 -11.80 -13.92 -14.20
C ASN A 417 -11.73 -12.90 -13.06
N GLY A 418 -10.56 -12.74 -12.44
CA GLY A 418 -10.47 -11.92 -11.26
C GLY A 418 -9.09 -11.87 -10.62
N VAL A 419 -9.06 -11.35 -9.39
CA VAL A 419 -7.86 -11.17 -8.58
C VAL A 419 -8.12 -11.75 -7.19
N ALA A 420 -7.20 -12.59 -6.72
CA ALA A 420 -7.16 -13.04 -5.34
C ALA A 420 -6.09 -12.24 -4.59
N CYS A 421 -6.37 -11.85 -3.35
CA CYS A 421 -5.45 -11.10 -2.51
C CYS A 421 -5.46 -11.59 -1.06
N THR A 422 -4.35 -11.36 -0.37
CA THR A 422 -4.22 -11.51 1.07
C THR A 422 -3.51 -10.28 1.64
N ASP A 423 -4.14 -9.67 2.64
CA ASP A 423 -3.66 -8.45 3.27
C ASP A 423 -2.81 -8.78 4.51
N VAL A 424 -1.77 -7.99 4.76
CA VAL A 424 -0.85 -8.15 5.89
C VAL A 424 -0.52 -6.78 6.47
N LYS A 425 -0.46 -6.66 7.81
CA LYS A 425 0.00 -5.43 8.47
C LYS A 425 1.47 -5.18 8.12
N VAL A 426 1.82 -3.95 7.77
CA VAL A 426 3.21 -3.62 7.46
C VAL A 426 4.12 -3.80 8.67
N SER A 427 3.67 -3.38 9.86
CA SER A 427 4.41 -3.54 11.12
C SER A 427 4.62 -5.01 11.52
N GLU A 428 3.76 -5.91 11.04
CA GLU A 428 3.92 -7.35 11.27
C GLU A 428 4.90 -7.98 10.28
N LEU A 429 4.74 -7.66 8.99
CA LEU A 429 5.60 -8.17 7.92
C LEU A 429 7.05 -7.71 8.09
N LEU A 430 7.25 -6.48 8.56
CA LEU A 430 8.54 -5.81 8.64
C LEU A 430 9.02 -5.59 10.07
N LYS A 431 8.48 -6.33 11.05
CA LYS A 431 8.86 -6.21 12.47
C LYS A 431 10.38 -6.31 12.69
N ASP A 432 11.05 -7.22 11.97
CA ASP A 432 12.48 -7.47 12.11
C ASP A 432 13.31 -6.28 11.56
N VAL A 433 12.73 -5.48 10.65
CA VAL A 433 13.34 -4.24 10.12
C VAL A 433 13.02 -3.05 11.03
N GLU A 434 11.76 -2.93 11.45
CA GLU A 434 11.25 -1.81 12.26
C GLU A 434 11.89 -1.78 13.65
N TYR A 435 12.03 -2.94 14.30
CA TYR A 435 12.60 -3.08 15.64
C TYR A 435 14.08 -3.52 15.62
N PHE A 436 14.77 -3.34 14.49
CA PHE A 436 16.17 -3.69 14.39
C PHE A 436 17.04 -2.78 15.27
N GLU A 437 17.62 -3.36 16.33
CA GLU A 437 18.51 -2.66 17.27
C GLU A 437 19.67 -3.57 17.70
N GLU A 438 20.88 -3.15 17.31
CA GLU A 438 22.20 -3.69 17.65
C GLU A 438 23.08 -2.53 18.14
N GLY A 439 22.97 -2.18 19.42
CA GLY A 439 23.64 -1.00 19.98
C GLY A 439 22.82 0.30 19.80
N ASN A 440 23.47 1.44 20.04
CA ASN A 440 22.83 2.77 19.95
C ASN A 440 22.93 3.41 18.55
N SER A 441 23.73 2.81 17.67
CA SER A 441 24.07 3.33 16.35
C SER A 441 23.82 2.28 15.29
N SER A 442 22.62 1.71 15.27
CA SER A 442 22.20 0.73 14.28
C SER A 442 20.77 0.96 13.84
N TYR A 443 20.44 0.67 12.59
CA TYR A 443 19.07 0.61 12.12
C TYR A 443 18.96 -0.18 10.82
N ALA A 444 17.74 -0.56 10.46
CA ALA A 444 17.44 -1.18 9.18
C ALA A 444 16.34 -0.40 8.45
N PHE A 445 16.31 -0.53 7.13
CA PHE A 445 15.26 0.01 6.29
C PHE A 445 15.00 -0.87 5.07
N MET A 446 13.81 -0.70 4.49
CA MET A 446 13.40 -1.38 3.27
C MET A 446 12.92 -0.39 2.23
N ILE A 447 13.33 -0.61 0.98
CA ILE A 447 12.90 0.17 -0.19
C ILE A 447 12.39 -0.74 -1.29
N ASP A 448 11.59 -0.17 -2.20
CA ASP A 448 11.30 -0.82 -3.47
C ASP A 448 12.31 -0.46 -4.58
N LYS A 449 12.21 -1.11 -5.73
CA LYS A 449 13.06 -0.86 -6.91
C LYS A 449 13.02 0.57 -7.45
N THR A 450 11.97 1.34 -7.14
CA THR A 450 11.88 2.75 -7.55
C THR A 450 12.61 3.69 -6.59
N GLY A 451 13.00 3.19 -5.41
CA GLY A 451 13.63 3.96 -4.36
C GLY A 451 12.67 4.49 -3.31
N ARG A 452 11.37 4.13 -3.38
CA ARG A 452 10.40 4.52 -2.35
C ARG A 452 10.67 3.74 -1.08
N THR A 453 10.68 4.47 0.01
CA THR A 453 10.94 3.91 1.34
C THR A 453 9.66 3.30 1.89
N ILE A 454 9.72 2.02 2.27
CA ILE A 454 8.61 1.26 2.85
C ILE A 454 8.61 1.42 4.37
N VAL A 455 9.77 1.20 5.01
CA VAL A 455 10.00 1.38 6.45
C VAL A 455 11.41 1.95 6.63
N HIS A 456 11.53 2.94 7.52
CA HIS A 456 12.78 3.58 7.91
C HIS A 456 12.58 4.30 9.26
N PRO A 457 13.60 4.37 10.16
CA PRO A 457 13.44 4.98 11.50
C PRO A 457 12.99 6.44 11.51
N LEU A 458 13.34 7.19 10.45
CA LEU A 458 12.92 8.59 10.27
C LEU A 458 11.49 8.75 9.72
N LEU A 459 10.83 7.67 9.32
CA LEU A 459 9.42 7.70 8.95
C LEU A 459 8.55 7.47 10.19
N PRO A 460 7.31 7.99 10.21
CA PRO A 460 6.36 7.65 11.25
C PRO A 460 6.15 6.14 11.33
N ASP A 461 6.11 5.62 12.55
CA ASP A 461 5.87 4.20 12.82
C ASP A 461 4.54 3.75 12.15
N PRO A 462 4.58 2.67 11.34
CA PRO A 462 3.42 2.13 10.62
C PRO A 462 2.18 1.86 11.49
N THR A 463 2.39 1.55 12.77
CA THR A 463 1.36 1.20 13.74
C THR A 463 0.45 2.38 14.09
N TYR A 464 0.97 3.61 14.00
CA TYR A 464 0.23 4.83 14.34
C TYR A 464 -0.34 5.57 13.13
N LEU A 465 -0.08 5.10 11.92
CA LEU A 465 -0.57 5.73 10.69
C LEU A 465 -2.06 5.44 10.46
N GLN A 466 -2.86 6.51 10.44
CA GLN A 466 -4.30 6.47 10.12
C GLN A 466 -4.63 6.97 8.71
N THR A 467 -3.62 7.49 8.01
CA THR A 467 -3.73 7.96 6.62
C THR A 467 -2.64 7.30 5.80
N ASP A 468 -2.89 7.11 4.50
CA ASP A 468 -1.86 6.54 3.63
C ASP A 468 -0.54 7.32 3.72
N PRO A 469 0.58 6.58 3.66
CA PRO A 469 1.88 7.18 3.80
C PRO A 469 2.21 7.99 2.55
N VAL A 470 2.94 9.09 2.77
CA VAL A 470 3.65 9.74 1.69
C VAL A 470 4.91 8.93 1.43
N LEU A 471 4.94 8.21 0.31
CA LEU A 471 6.10 7.41 -0.09
C LEU A 471 7.23 8.35 -0.51
N VAL A 472 8.28 8.44 0.31
CA VAL A 472 9.44 9.29 0.06
C VAL A 472 10.59 8.48 -0.56
N ASP A 473 11.37 9.12 -1.41
CA ASP A 473 12.60 8.52 -1.94
C ASP A 473 13.65 8.40 -0.83
N ILE A 474 14.33 7.26 -0.76
CA ILE A 474 15.34 6.97 0.26
C ILE A 474 16.47 8.00 0.31
N THR A 475 16.82 8.62 -0.81
CA THR A 475 17.83 9.70 -0.88
C THR A 475 17.44 10.94 -0.06
N THR A 476 16.15 11.11 0.24
CA THR A 476 15.65 12.19 1.09
C THR A 476 15.91 11.92 2.57
N LEU A 477 16.02 10.65 2.96
CA LEU A 477 16.25 10.20 4.33
C LEU A 477 17.74 9.96 4.59
N GLU A 478 18.42 9.30 3.65
CA GLU A 478 19.83 8.93 3.73
C GLU A 478 20.75 10.01 3.16
N ARG A 479 21.07 11.02 3.97
CA ARG A 479 21.81 12.23 3.54
C ARG A 479 23.32 12.21 3.83
N SER A 480 23.84 11.08 4.27
CA SER A 480 25.27 10.96 4.62
C SER A 480 26.15 11.11 3.37
N PRO A 481 27.29 11.82 3.43
CA PRO A 481 28.14 12.02 2.25
C PRO A 481 28.57 10.68 1.62
N GLY A 482 28.26 10.50 0.33
CA GLY A 482 28.59 9.28 -0.41
C GLY A 482 27.54 8.16 -0.32
N SER A 483 26.40 8.40 0.35
CA SER A 483 25.25 7.48 0.39
C SER A 483 24.61 7.26 -0.98
N ASP A 484 24.66 8.25 -1.89
CA ASP A 484 24.02 8.20 -3.21
C ASP A 484 24.39 6.95 -4.01
N ASN A 485 25.68 6.58 -4.03
CA ASN A 485 26.16 5.39 -4.73
C ASN A 485 25.59 4.09 -4.13
N ILE A 486 25.41 4.06 -2.81
CA ILE A 486 24.76 2.93 -2.13
C ILE A 486 23.29 2.90 -2.52
N MET A 487 22.59 4.03 -2.44
CA MET A 487 21.17 4.11 -2.80
C MET A 487 20.93 3.69 -4.26
N SER A 488 21.78 4.11 -5.19
CA SER A 488 21.74 3.64 -6.58
C SER A 488 21.96 2.13 -6.69
N SER A 489 22.92 1.58 -5.96
CA SER A 489 23.17 0.13 -5.94
C SER A 489 21.97 -0.66 -5.39
N ILE A 490 21.33 -0.17 -4.32
CA ILE A 490 20.13 -0.79 -3.73
C ILE A 490 18.96 -0.71 -4.73
N LYS A 491 18.71 0.45 -5.35
CA LYS A 491 17.65 0.62 -6.36
C LYS A 491 17.84 -0.29 -7.57
N SER A 492 19.09 -0.59 -7.95
CA SER A 492 19.41 -1.55 -9.01
C SER A 492 19.29 -3.03 -8.59
N GLY A 493 18.90 -3.32 -7.35
CA GLY A 493 18.72 -4.70 -6.85
C GLY A 493 20.04 -5.46 -6.67
N LEU A 494 21.17 -4.76 -6.52
CA LEU A 494 22.47 -5.37 -6.28
C LEU A 494 22.69 -5.58 -4.79
N SER A 495 23.46 -6.60 -4.42
CA SER A 495 23.94 -6.78 -3.05
C SER A 495 25.31 -6.11 -2.85
N GLY A 496 25.59 -5.65 -1.64
CA GLY A 496 26.89 -5.08 -1.33
C GLY A 496 27.05 -4.67 0.11
N ASN A 497 28.25 -4.21 0.44
CA ASN A 497 28.53 -3.52 1.68
C ASN A 497 29.44 -2.32 1.43
N LYS A 498 29.34 -1.31 2.29
CA LYS A 498 30.22 -0.13 2.24
C LYS A 498 30.20 0.63 3.56
N THR A 499 31.38 1.04 4.00
CA THR A 499 31.57 1.83 5.21
C THR A 499 31.72 3.32 4.86
N LEU A 500 31.03 4.19 5.59
CA LEU A 500 31.12 5.65 5.47
C LEU A 500 30.79 6.35 6.79
N LEU A 501 31.08 7.65 6.86
CA LEU A 501 30.70 8.49 8.00
C LEU A 501 29.21 8.85 7.90
N THR A 502 28.42 8.33 8.83
CA THR A 502 26.96 8.39 8.80
C THR A 502 26.41 9.27 9.92
N TYR A 503 25.35 10.02 9.61
CA TYR A 503 24.58 10.77 10.61
C TYR A 503 23.55 9.87 11.30
N PHE A 504 23.71 9.63 12.60
CA PHE A 504 22.70 8.99 13.43
C PHE A 504 21.87 10.06 14.14
N THR A 505 20.57 10.05 13.90
CA THR A 505 19.63 11.02 14.50
C THR A 505 19.17 10.51 15.86
N ILE A 506 19.43 11.30 16.90
CA ILE A 506 19.03 11.00 18.28
C ILE A 506 17.96 12.00 18.70
N PRO A 507 16.74 11.55 19.02
CA PRO A 507 15.69 12.43 19.54
C PRO A 507 16.07 12.90 20.95
N ARG A 508 15.90 14.19 21.24
CA ARG A 508 16.17 14.76 22.58
C ARG A 508 14.99 14.66 23.54
N GLY A 509 13.89 14.07 23.11
CA GLY A 509 12.62 13.98 23.83
C GLY A 509 11.45 13.84 22.86
N ASN A 510 10.41 14.64 23.01
CA ASN A 510 9.33 14.73 22.03
C ASN A 510 9.86 15.32 20.72
N LEU A 511 9.82 14.52 19.65
CA LEU A 511 10.27 14.88 18.30
C LEU A 511 9.77 16.25 17.79
N ILE A 512 8.59 16.69 18.24
CA ILE A 512 7.98 17.96 17.82
C ILE A 512 8.56 19.17 18.58
N ASN A 513 8.92 19.01 19.85
CA ASN A 513 9.26 20.12 20.75
C ASN A 513 10.74 20.19 21.12
N ASP A 514 11.37 19.03 21.28
CA ASP A 514 12.68 18.90 21.94
C ASP A 514 13.83 18.82 20.91
N GLY A 515 13.48 18.72 19.62
CA GLY A 515 14.41 18.68 18.50
C GLY A 515 15.25 17.40 18.45
N THR A 516 16.26 17.41 17.58
CA THR A 516 17.17 16.27 17.38
C THR A 516 18.62 16.69 17.56
N SER A 517 19.45 15.75 18.01
CA SER A 517 20.90 15.83 17.87
C SER A 517 21.37 14.78 16.89
N PHE A 518 22.49 15.03 16.21
CA PHE A 518 23.12 14.04 15.34
C PHE A 518 24.48 13.63 15.91
N ARG A 519 24.80 12.34 15.78
CA ARG A 519 26.16 11.82 15.97
C ARG A 519 26.71 11.36 14.63
N ILE A 520 27.99 11.61 14.41
CA ILE A 520 28.69 11.10 13.23
C ILE A 520 29.45 9.87 13.68
N VAL A 521 29.07 8.72 13.14
CA VAL A 521 29.69 7.42 13.47
C VAL A 521 30.15 6.78 12.17
N ASN A 522 31.30 6.11 12.20
CA ASN A 522 31.75 5.31 11.08
C ASN A 522 30.85 4.07 11.01
N ALA A 523 30.00 3.97 10.00
CA ALA A 523 29.00 2.91 9.91
C ALA A 523 29.11 2.14 8.60
N THR A 524 28.86 0.84 8.68
CA THR A 524 28.86 -0.06 7.54
C THR A 524 27.43 -0.37 7.13
N PHE A 525 27.10 -0.05 5.88
CA PHE A 525 25.85 -0.42 5.22
C PHE A 525 26.01 -1.80 4.63
N TYR A 526 25.04 -2.67 4.84
CA TYR A 526 24.89 -3.97 4.20
C TYR A 526 23.55 -4.00 3.50
N TRP A 527 23.51 -4.34 2.21
CA TRP A 527 22.25 -4.37 1.48
C TRP A 527 22.16 -5.54 0.52
N SER A 528 20.92 -5.96 0.25
CA SER A 528 20.62 -7.08 -0.64
C SER A 528 19.15 -7.07 -1.07
N PRO A 529 18.82 -7.61 -2.26
CA PRO A 529 17.44 -7.78 -2.68
C PRO A 529 16.74 -8.91 -1.90
N VAL A 530 15.46 -8.72 -1.61
CA VAL A 530 14.59 -9.75 -1.02
C VAL A 530 14.14 -10.70 -2.13
N GLU A 531 14.22 -12.00 -1.86
CA GLU A 531 14.08 -13.03 -2.89
C GLU A 531 12.68 -13.06 -3.49
N ASN A 532 12.58 -13.10 -4.82
CA ASN A 532 11.32 -13.14 -5.58
C ASN A 532 10.42 -11.92 -5.35
N THR A 533 11.00 -10.75 -5.04
CA THR A 533 10.27 -9.50 -4.87
C THR A 533 11.01 -8.32 -5.51
N ASP A 534 10.31 -7.19 -5.62
CA ASP A 534 10.90 -5.90 -6.03
C ASP A 534 11.48 -5.10 -4.85
N PHE A 535 11.65 -5.71 -3.67
CA PHE A 535 12.13 -5.05 -2.46
C PHE A 535 13.61 -5.31 -2.21
N SER A 536 14.28 -4.35 -1.59
CA SER A 536 15.63 -4.49 -1.07
C SER A 536 15.69 -4.03 0.38
N ILE A 537 16.48 -4.74 1.18
CA ILE A 537 16.73 -4.43 2.58
C ILE A 537 18.14 -3.86 2.73
N CYS A 538 18.28 -2.89 3.62
CA CYS A 538 19.57 -2.39 4.07
C CYS A 538 19.64 -2.34 5.59
N ILE A 539 20.78 -2.75 6.14
CA ILE A 539 21.13 -2.62 7.55
C ILE A 539 22.34 -1.72 7.67
N VAL A 540 22.30 -0.82 8.63
CA VAL A 540 23.36 0.14 8.95
C VAL A 540 23.86 -0.16 10.35
N LEU A 541 25.15 -0.47 10.47
CA LEU A 541 25.81 -0.80 11.73
C LEU A 541 26.93 0.20 12.02
N GLY A 542 26.80 0.95 13.10
CA GLY A 542 27.84 1.85 13.61
C GLY A 542 28.96 1.07 14.26
N ASN A 543 30.20 1.35 13.86
CA ASN A 543 31.40 0.77 14.44
C ASN A 543 31.71 1.48 15.78
N GLU A 544 30.87 1.28 16.80
CA GLU A 544 31.15 1.76 18.16
C GLU A 544 31.93 0.71 18.96
N ILE A 545 32.95 1.14 19.71
CA ILE A 545 33.66 0.28 20.66
C ILE A 545 32.84 0.30 21.96
N HIS A 546 32.08 -0.77 22.24
CA HIS A 546 31.41 -0.90 23.53
C HIS A 546 32.41 -1.38 24.59
N SER A 547 32.50 -0.65 25.71
CA SER A 547 33.26 -1.07 26.89
C SER A 547 32.60 -2.29 27.52
N GLU A 548 33.36 -3.35 27.74
CA GLU A 548 32.88 -4.59 28.35
C GLU A 548 32.40 -4.37 29.79
N ILE A 549 31.09 -4.36 30.01
CA ILE A 549 30.51 -4.50 31.35
C ILE A 549 30.32 -6.00 31.62
N SER A 550 31.05 -6.55 32.58
CA SER A 550 30.95 -7.95 32.98
C SER A 550 29.71 -8.18 33.86
N GLU A 551 28.94 -9.23 33.60
CA GLU A 551 27.84 -9.69 34.49
C GLU A 551 28.32 -9.93 35.93
N SER A 552 29.61 -10.25 36.12
CA SER A 552 30.22 -10.38 37.44
C SER A 552 30.19 -9.09 38.28
N ASN A 553 29.90 -7.94 37.67
CA ASN A 553 29.77 -6.66 38.35
C ASN A 553 28.38 -6.44 38.99
N PHE A 554 27.38 -7.29 38.69
CA PHE A 554 26.01 -7.16 39.22
C PHE A 554 25.48 -8.50 39.78
N PRO A 555 25.98 -8.96 40.94
CA PRO A 555 25.43 -10.15 41.59
C PRO A 555 24.02 -9.84 42.13
N ILE A 556 22.98 -10.37 41.48
CA ILE A 556 21.58 -10.24 41.92
C ILE A 556 21.22 -11.48 42.75
N SER A 557 20.76 -11.29 44.00
CA SER A 557 20.28 -12.41 44.81
C SER A 557 18.85 -12.83 44.41
N SER A 558 18.49 -14.08 44.67
CA SER A 558 17.13 -14.61 44.42
C SER A 558 16.05 -13.96 45.31
N GLU A 559 16.43 -13.33 46.42
CA GLU A 559 15.56 -12.52 47.28
C GLU A 559 15.27 -11.14 46.64
N ASP A 560 16.25 -10.57 45.93
CA ASP A 560 16.12 -9.30 45.21
C ASP A 560 15.19 -9.45 44.00
N LEU A 561 15.31 -10.55 43.24
CA LEU A 561 14.47 -10.83 42.06
C LEU A 561 12.97 -10.87 42.39
N LYS A 562 12.57 -11.45 43.53
CA LYS A 562 11.17 -11.50 43.98
C LYS A 562 10.58 -10.12 44.29
N ASN A 563 11.43 -9.15 44.63
CA ASN A 563 11.05 -7.80 45.04
C ASN A 563 11.33 -6.72 43.98
N CYS A 564 11.88 -7.08 42.82
CA CYS A 564 12.27 -6.15 41.75
C CYS A 564 11.20 -5.90 40.68
N PHE A 565 10.21 -6.79 40.52
CA PHE A 565 9.23 -6.64 39.45
C PHE A 565 8.02 -5.80 39.85
N MET A 566 8.02 -4.54 39.41
CA MET A 566 6.96 -3.57 39.70
C MET A 566 6.41 -2.99 38.39
N TYR A 567 5.20 -3.37 37.98
CA TYR A 567 4.69 -2.96 36.68
C TYR A 567 4.19 -1.51 36.67
N HIS A 568 4.38 -0.80 35.55
CA HIS A 568 4.01 0.61 35.42
C HIS A 568 2.49 0.86 35.57
N ASN A 569 1.64 -0.05 35.06
CA ASN A 569 0.19 0.07 35.15
C ASN A 569 -0.34 -0.57 36.45
N ARG A 570 -0.45 0.26 37.49
CA ARG A 570 -0.85 -0.17 38.84
C ARG A 570 -2.28 -0.70 38.96
N SER A 571 -3.17 -0.38 38.03
CA SER A 571 -4.53 -0.91 38.05
C SER A 571 -4.59 -2.40 37.72
N LEU A 572 -3.53 -2.94 37.11
CA LEU A 572 -3.44 -4.32 36.66
C LEU A 572 -2.49 -5.18 37.52
N SER A 573 -1.73 -4.56 38.43
CA SER A 573 -0.80 -5.23 39.33
C SER A 573 -1.26 -5.12 40.78
N VAL A 574 -1.49 -6.24 41.45
CA VAL A 574 -1.72 -6.27 42.90
C VAL A 574 -0.36 -6.36 43.59
N ASP A 575 0.15 -5.22 44.04
CA ASP A 575 1.40 -5.14 44.79
C ASP A 575 1.20 -4.42 46.13
N ASN A 576 1.86 -4.90 47.19
CA ASN A 576 1.78 -4.35 48.55
C ASN A 576 2.86 -3.30 48.83
N PHE A 577 3.18 -2.44 47.87
CA PHE A 577 4.24 -1.43 48.03
C PHE A 577 3.73 -0.17 48.77
N ARG A 578 4.64 0.52 49.47
CA ARG A 578 4.32 1.81 50.13
C ARG A 578 4.22 2.92 49.09
N ASP A 579 3.00 3.38 48.85
CA ASP A 579 2.76 4.54 47.99
C ASP A 579 3.00 5.86 48.75
N CYS A 580 3.65 6.81 48.09
CA CYS A 580 3.63 8.22 48.47
C CYS A 580 3.04 9.07 47.33
N ARG A 581 2.64 10.32 47.62
CA ARG A 581 2.18 11.26 46.59
C ARG A 581 3.18 12.38 46.39
N PHE A 582 3.58 12.61 45.15
CA PHE A 582 4.38 13.77 44.75
C PHE A 582 3.68 14.46 43.58
N ASN A 583 3.36 15.76 43.72
CA ASN A 583 2.60 16.54 42.73
C ASN A 583 1.35 15.82 42.18
N SER A 584 0.54 15.28 43.09
CA SER A 584 -0.70 14.54 42.77
C SER A 584 -0.51 13.25 41.96
N ARG A 585 0.73 12.78 41.79
CA ARG A 585 1.06 11.48 41.19
C ARG A 585 1.47 10.50 42.29
N ARG A 586 1.12 9.22 42.13
CA ARG A 586 1.61 8.14 43.00
C ARG A 586 3.05 7.83 42.64
N VAL A 587 3.93 7.77 43.64
CA VAL A 587 5.36 7.52 43.50
C VAL A 587 5.81 6.51 44.57
N THR A 588 6.81 5.70 44.25
CA THR A 588 7.50 4.80 45.19
C THR A 588 8.90 5.34 45.46
N LEU A 589 9.33 5.34 46.72
CA LEU A 589 10.63 5.92 47.12
C LEU A 589 11.79 4.94 47.02
N ASP A 590 11.49 3.64 46.95
CA ASP A 590 12.44 2.54 47.14
C ASP A 590 12.57 1.62 45.92
N ARG A 591 11.80 1.86 44.85
CA ARG A 591 11.67 0.96 43.70
C ARG A 591 11.39 1.70 42.39
N THR A 592 11.84 1.11 41.28
CA THR A 592 11.61 1.56 39.89
C THR A 592 10.50 0.74 39.22
N SER A 593 9.68 1.35 38.38
CA SER A 593 8.65 0.64 37.62
C SER A 593 9.15 0.18 36.26
N ILE A 594 8.72 -1.00 35.83
CA ILE A 594 9.05 -1.61 34.55
C ILE A 594 7.89 -1.42 33.57
N LYS A 595 8.23 -1.09 32.34
CA LYS A 595 7.35 -1.11 31.17
C LYS A 595 8.11 -1.77 30.02
N PHE A 596 7.43 -2.63 29.27
CA PHE A 596 8.01 -3.26 28.09
C PHE A 596 7.71 -2.44 26.84
N THR A 597 8.69 -2.36 25.94
CA THR A 597 8.48 -1.92 24.57
C THR A 597 7.89 -3.07 23.75
N PRO A 598 7.19 -2.80 22.64
CA PRO A 598 6.72 -3.85 21.74
C PRO A 598 7.85 -4.79 21.26
N SER A 599 9.07 -4.26 21.09
CA SER A 599 10.27 -5.02 20.72
C SER A 599 10.70 -6.06 21.76
N ALA A 600 10.19 -6.03 23.00
CA ALA A 600 10.46 -7.07 23.98
C ALA A 600 9.77 -8.40 23.65
N PHE A 601 8.75 -8.39 22.79
CA PHE A 601 7.95 -9.58 22.48
C PHE A 601 8.36 -10.23 21.15
N VAL A 602 8.20 -11.55 21.05
CA VAL A 602 8.38 -12.30 19.79
C VAL A 602 7.37 -11.84 18.73
N TYR A 603 6.18 -11.46 19.19
CA TYR A 603 5.09 -10.93 18.38
C TYR A 603 4.62 -9.58 18.92
N PRO A 604 5.26 -8.46 18.54
CA PRO A 604 4.97 -7.12 19.06
C PRO A 604 3.48 -6.73 18.98
N PHE A 605 2.78 -7.16 17.92
CA PHE A 605 1.36 -6.84 17.72
C PHE A 605 0.44 -7.43 18.80
N GLN A 606 0.80 -8.56 19.42
CA GLN A 606 0.00 -9.15 20.49
C GLN A 606 -0.01 -8.25 21.73
N TYR A 607 1.06 -7.47 21.91
CA TYR A 607 1.17 -6.47 22.95
C TYR A 607 0.49 -5.15 22.56
N THR A 608 0.57 -4.71 21.29
CA THR A 608 0.03 -3.40 20.88
C THR A 608 -1.47 -3.42 20.55
N ASP A 609 -2.00 -4.53 20.03
CA ASP A 609 -3.39 -4.63 19.60
C ASP A 609 -4.33 -5.12 20.70
N LYS A 610 -3.81 -5.58 21.85
CA LYS A 610 -4.61 -6.04 22.99
C LYS A 610 -4.45 -5.11 24.17
N GLU A 611 -5.55 -4.88 24.89
CA GLU A 611 -5.46 -4.26 26.21
C GLU A 611 -4.86 -5.27 27.20
N GLU A 612 -3.85 -4.84 27.94
CA GLU A 612 -3.23 -5.65 28.98
C GLU A 612 -4.23 -5.95 30.09
N THR A 613 -4.24 -7.20 30.56
CA THR A 613 -5.07 -7.64 31.68
C THR A 613 -4.23 -7.92 32.92
N ALA A 614 -4.87 -7.98 34.10
CA ALA A 614 -4.18 -8.36 35.34
C ALA A 614 -3.56 -9.78 35.26
N VAL A 615 -4.12 -10.66 34.43
CA VAL A 615 -3.57 -12.00 34.19
C VAL A 615 -2.26 -11.91 33.41
N ASP A 616 -2.20 -11.07 32.37
CA ASP A 616 -0.99 -10.86 31.58
C ASP A 616 0.15 -10.32 32.45
N ILE A 617 -0.14 -9.30 33.26
CA ILE A 617 0.85 -8.72 34.18
C ILE A 617 1.28 -9.75 35.24
N GLY A 618 0.37 -10.59 35.72
CA GLY A 618 0.68 -11.70 36.61
C GLY A 618 1.58 -12.77 35.96
N ASN A 619 1.44 -13.02 34.67
CA ASN A 619 2.31 -13.91 33.90
C ASN A 619 3.70 -13.28 33.72
N TYR A 620 3.77 -11.99 33.37
CA TYR A 620 5.03 -11.26 33.27
C TYR A 620 5.79 -11.30 34.60
N LYS A 621 5.11 -11.00 35.71
CA LYS A 621 5.69 -11.05 37.04
C LYS A 621 6.25 -12.45 37.37
N ARG A 622 5.49 -13.52 37.10
CA ARG A 622 5.96 -14.90 37.31
C ARG A 622 7.19 -15.23 36.48
N PHE A 623 7.23 -14.77 35.23
CA PHE A 623 8.37 -15.00 34.35
C PHE A 623 9.67 -14.36 34.87
N PHE A 624 9.63 -13.19 35.51
CA PHE A 624 10.86 -12.57 36.05
C PHE A 624 11.17 -12.94 37.50
N THR A 625 10.20 -13.41 38.28
CA THR A 625 10.37 -13.68 39.72
C THR A 625 10.54 -15.16 40.07
N SER A 626 10.36 -16.07 39.10
CA SER A 626 10.49 -17.52 39.31
C SER A 626 11.44 -18.16 38.29
N ASN A 627 12.18 -19.19 38.71
CA ASN A 627 13.08 -19.95 37.82
C ASN A 627 12.35 -20.94 36.90
N SER A 628 11.02 -21.01 36.98
CA SER A 628 10.18 -22.00 36.27
C SER A 628 8.94 -21.37 35.64
N GLY A 629 8.94 -20.04 35.43
CA GLY A 629 7.82 -19.35 34.81
C GLY A 629 7.81 -19.57 33.31
N ASP A 630 6.68 -19.99 32.75
CA ASP A 630 6.50 -20.07 31.30
C ASP A 630 6.73 -18.69 30.67
N ASN A 631 7.47 -18.66 29.54
CA ASN A 631 7.70 -17.44 28.80
C ASN A 631 6.38 -16.92 28.21
N PRO A 632 5.88 -15.73 28.62
CA PRO A 632 4.60 -15.19 28.18
C PRO A 632 4.66 -14.53 26.80
N GLY A 633 5.69 -14.83 25.99
CA GLY A 633 5.88 -14.34 24.63
C GLY A 633 7.00 -13.30 24.48
N PHE A 634 7.88 -13.16 25.48
CA PHE A 634 9.08 -12.34 25.40
C PHE A 634 10.14 -12.99 24.49
N GLN A 635 10.98 -12.15 23.88
CA GLN A 635 12.18 -12.63 23.20
C GLN A 635 13.17 -13.22 24.20
N GLU A 636 13.99 -14.17 23.77
CA GLU A 636 15.04 -14.78 24.61
C GLU A 636 16.02 -13.74 25.17
N SER A 637 16.23 -12.63 24.47
CA SER A 637 17.10 -11.52 24.88
C SER A 637 16.58 -10.77 26.12
N VAL A 638 15.29 -10.88 26.44
CA VAL A 638 14.67 -10.16 27.57
C VAL A 638 15.03 -10.79 28.91
N ARG A 639 15.21 -12.12 28.94
CA ARG A 639 15.65 -12.87 30.13
C ARG A 639 16.59 -13.99 29.68
N PRO A 640 17.89 -13.69 29.43
CA PRO A 640 18.81 -14.63 28.79
C PRO A 640 19.27 -15.80 29.68
N ASP A 641 19.04 -15.69 30.99
CA ASP A 641 19.34 -16.71 32.01
C ASP A 641 18.34 -17.89 31.99
N VAL A 642 17.27 -17.79 31.20
CA VAL A 642 16.22 -18.81 31.01
C VAL A 642 16.07 -19.11 29.52
#